data_AF-A0AAN7SR87-F1
#
_entry.id   AF-A0AAN7SR87-F1
#
_cell.length_a   1.000
_cell.length_b   1.000
_cell.length_c   1.000
_cell.angle_alpha   90.00
_cell.angle_beta   90.00
_cell.angle_gamma   90.00
#
_symmetry.space_group_name_H-M   'P 1'
#
loop_
_entity.id
_entity.type
_entity.pdbx_description
1 polymer ?
#
loop_
_entity_poly.entity_id
_entity_poly.type
_entity_poly.pdbx_seq_one_letter_code
_entity_poly.pdbx_strand_id
1 'polypeptide(L)'
;MFHTQPVPSGRNPQITQDFVAKPDHEYIVPVKAVKLPEDMEIWEKSEAYFEYLGFVLALNEAVCRKSNSLKAVVLSPVILNLLEMLDKLDKMIDDIPPVQQPQRFGNQAFRTWYQKLKEHAFDLVQGVVPEKLYRAVPEILFYLVEGFGNSTRIDYGTGHEMSFVMFLCCLFKIGALVETDKTAVPCKVFAKYLDIVRKLQQTYRMEPAGSHGVWSLDDYQFIPFIWGSSQLISHSRIEPPTFLQPEIVEMYHREYLFLGCIKYINEVKTGPFAEHSNQLWGISGVANWSKINSGLVKMYKAEVLGKFPVVQHILFGSLLPLKLAQPNANLRKVRLNITPGVSSSPNQLSNENLKDVSPSSVLSKSSEEQVSLKETAKPDHEYVVPVKAVKLPEDMEIWEKSEAYFEYLGFVLALNEAVCGKSNSLESVVLSPVILNLLKMLDKLDKMIDDIPPVKQPQRFGNPAFRTWYQKLKEHAFDLVQEVVPEKLHHAVPEISFYLVEGFGNPSRIDYGTGHEMSFVMFLCCLFKIGALVETDKTAVPCKVFAKYLNIVRKLQRTYRMEPAGSHGVWSLDDYQFIPFIWGSSQLISHDRIEPYTFLQPEVVEMYHREYLFLGCIKHINEVKTGLFAEHSNQLWGISDLADWSRINSGLVKMYKAEVLGKFPVVQHILFGSLLPLKLAQPNANLH
;
A
#
# COMPACT_ATOMS: atom_id res chain seq x y z
N MET A 1 -49.98 12.08 -15.93
CA MET A 1 -50.50 11.93 -14.56
C MET A 1 -49.63 10.96 -13.80
N PHE A 2 -48.72 11.44 -12.96
CA PHE A 2 -48.25 10.73 -11.77
C PHE A 2 -47.90 11.81 -10.75
N HIS A 3 -48.76 11.95 -9.75
CA HIS A 3 -48.60 12.81 -8.59
C HIS A 3 -47.57 12.20 -7.65
N THR A 4 -46.57 13.00 -7.24
CA THR A 4 -45.81 12.75 -6.01
C THR A 4 -45.99 13.97 -5.11
N GLN A 5 -46.61 13.72 -3.96
CA GLN A 5 -46.96 14.70 -2.94
C GLN A 5 -45.72 15.31 -2.25
N PRO A 6 -45.85 16.52 -1.65
CA PRO A 6 -44.77 17.19 -0.96
C PRO A 6 -44.46 16.57 0.40
N VAL A 7 -43.18 16.39 0.70
CA VAL A 7 -42.66 15.91 2.00
C VAL A 7 -42.90 17.00 3.07
N PRO A 8 -43.32 16.66 4.31
CA PRO A 8 -43.65 17.66 5.31
C PRO A 8 -42.42 18.41 5.81
N SER A 9 -42.50 19.74 5.78
CA SER A 9 -41.61 20.66 6.48
C SER A 9 -41.83 20.57 7.99
N GLY A 10 -40.98 19.80 8.67
CA GLY A 10 -41.13 19.59 10.11
C GLY A 10 -39.96 18.84 10.75
N ARG A 11 -38.74 19.36 10.64
CA ARG A 11 -37.68 19.06 11.60
C ARG A 11 -36.95 20.35 11.95
N ASN A 12 -37.20 20.83 13.16
CA ASN A 12 -36.35 21.82 13.82
C ASN A 12 -34.90 21.31 13.76
N PRO A 13 -33.93 22.06 13.21
CA PRO A 13 -32.54 21.69 13.32
C PRO A 13 -32.12 21.89 14.77
N GLN A 14 -32.12 20.83 15.57
CA GLN A 14 -31.36 20.82 16.82
C GLN A 14 -29.91 21.12 16.45
N ILE A 15 -29.45 22.31 16.85
CA ILE A 15 -28.06 22.76 16.75
C ILE A 15 -27.26 21.84 17.66
N THR A 16 -26.55 20.87 17.11
CA THR A 16 -25.66 19.99 17.88
C THR A 16 -24.41 20.79 18.27
N GLN A 17 -24.36 21.23 19.52
CA GLN A 17 -23.17 21.81 20.17
C GLN A 17 -22.07 20.75 20.49
N ASP A 18 -22.25 19.51 20.05
CA ASP A 18 -21.51 18.33 20.52
C ASP A 18 -20.02 18.26 20.12
N PHE A 19 -19.52 19.16 19.27
CA PHE A 19 -18.11 19.10 18.81
C PHE A 19 -17.13 19.84 19.73
N VAL A 20 -17.62 20.83 20.48
CA VAL A 20 -16.77 21.67 21.33
C VAL A 20 -16.78 21.13 22.76
N ALA A 21 -15.59 20.93 23.32
CA ALA A 21 -15.37 20.53 24.70
C ALA A 21 -16.10 21.49 25.63
N LYS A 22 -16.82 20.94 26.61
CA LYS A 22 -17.58 21.73 27.55
C LYS A 22 -16.66 22.56 28.45
N PRO A 23 -17.12 23.67 29.05
CA PRO A 23 -16.29 24.48 29.95
C PRO A 23 -15.74 23.72 31.17
N ASP A 24 -16.42 22.66 31.60
CA ASP A 24 -16.06 21.77 32.70
C ASP A 24 -15.25 20.54 32.25
N HIS A 25 -14.84 20.46 30.99
CA HIS A 25 -14.05 19.33 30.46
C HIS A 25 -12.72 19.17 31.20
N GLU A 26 -12.40 17.93 31.58
CA GLU A 26 -11.13 17.56 32.21
C GLU A 26 -10.14 17.08 31.16
N TYR A 27 -9.07 17.87 30.97
CA TYR A 27 -7.98 17.54 30.06
C TYR A 27 -6.97 16.61 30.72
N ILE A 28 -6.42 15.68 29.94
CA ILE A 28 -5.44 14.69 30.41
C ILE A 28 -4.22 14.70 29.51
N VAL A 29 -3.05 14.40 30.09
CA VAL A 29 -1.83 14.22 29.31
C VAL A 29 -1.98 13.00 28.38
N PRO A 30 -1.84 13.16 27.05
CA PRO A 30 -2.00 12.06 26.10
C PRO A 30 -0.96 10.96 26.31
N VAL A 31 -1.35 9.71 26.11
CA VAL A 31 -0.48 8.54 26.26
C VAL A 31 -0.58 7.59 25.06
N LYS A 32 0.46 6.79 24.83
CA LYS A 32 0.39 5.68 23.87
C LYS A 32 -0.55 4.61 24.38
N ALA A 33 -1.58 4.30 23.60
CA ALA A 33 -2.63 3.36 23.98
C ALA A 33 -2.76 2.16 23.02
N VAL A 34 -2.40 2.32 21.75
CA VAL A 34 -2.27 1.19 20.79
C VAL A 34 -0.86 0.63 20.93
N LYS A 35 -0.74 -0.56 21.55
CA LYS A 35 0.56 -1.18 21.90
C LYS A 35 0.80 -2.49 21.16
N LEU A 36 -0.29 -3.18 20.82
CA LEU A 36 -0.26 -4.44 20.09
C LEU A 36 -1.11 -4.34 18.82
N PRO A 37 -0.84 -5.16 17.79
CA PRO A 37 -1.63 -5.21 16.57
C PRO A 37 -3.13 -5.42 16.81
N GLU A 38 -3.52 -6.16 17.84
CA GLU A 38 -4.92 -6.39 18.21
C GLU A 38 -5.64 -5.12 18.70
N ASP A 39 -4.90 -4.16 19.28
CA ASP A 39 -5.46 -2.87 19.70
C ASP A 39 -5.94 -2.03 18.51
N MET A 40 -5.53 -2.38 17.28
CA MET A 40 -6.04 -1.75 16.05
C MET A 40 -7.55 -1.91 15.90
N GLU A 41 -8.14 -3.00 16.39
CA GLU A 41 -9.59 -3.19 16.35
C GLU A 41 -10.31 -2.13 17.22
N ILE A 42 -9.73 -1.80 18.37
CA ILE A 42 -10.25 -0.75 19.26
C ILE A 42 -10.06 0.61 18.59
N TRP A 43 -8.88 0.87 18.03
CA TRP A 43 -8.57 2.11 17.32
C TRP A 43 -9.56 2.37 16.18
N GLU A 44 -9.76 1.42 15.26
CA GLU A 44 -10.64 1.58 14.09
C GLU A 44 -12.11 1.81 14.47
N LYS A 45 -12.49 1.46 15.70
CA LYS A 45 -13.83 1.65 16.26
C LYS A 45 -13.90 2.78 17.30
N SER A 46 -12.81 3.51 17.52
CA SER A 46 -12.71 4.52 18.58
C SER A 46 -13.31 5.87 18.20
N GLU A 47 -13.75 6.62 19.21
CA GLU A 47 -14.13 8.03 19.09
C GLU A 47 -13.00 8.83 18.42
N ALA A 48 -11.74 8.66 18.84
CA ALA A 48 -10.59 9.32 18.23
C ALA A 48 -10.46 9.06 16.73
N TYR A 49 -10.63 7.82 16.26
CA TYR A 49 -10.54 7.49 14.83
C TYR A 49 -11.62 8.21 14.02
N PHE A 50 -12.88 8.13 14.47
CA PHE A 50 -13.99 8.76 13.75
C PHE A 50 -13.92 10.29 13.77
N GLU A 51 -13.49 10.88 14.88
CA GLU A 51 -13.28 12.33 15.02
C GLU A 51 -12.15 12.81 14.10
N TYR A 52 -11.00 12.13 14.12
CA TYR A 52 -9.86 12.47 13.29
C TYR A 52 -10.18 12.34 11.79
N LEU A 53 -10.71 11.20 11.36
CA LEU A 53 -11.07 10.97 9.96
C LEU A 53 -12.19 11.92 9.52
N GLY A 54 -13.19 12.17 10.38
CA GLY A 54 -14.24 13.13 10.13
C GLY A 54 -13.70 14.55 9.93
N PHE A 55 -12.71 14.95 10.73
CA PHE A 55 -12.02 16.23 10.60
C PHE A 55 -11.25 16.34 9.28
N VAL A 56 -10.45 15.33 8.91
CA VAL A 56 -9.73 15.29 7.63
C VAL A 56 -10.69 15.45 6.45
N LEU A 57 -11.84 14.75 6.48
CA LEU A 57 -12.85 14.82 5.44
C LEU A 57 -13.59 16.17 5.41
N ALA A 58 -13.85 16.78 6.57
CA ALA A 58 -14.46 18.10 6.65
C ALA A 58 -13.56 19.19 6.06
N LEU A 59 -12.25 19.12 6.32
CA LEU A 59 -11.28 20.02 5.70
C LEU A 59 -11.13 19.74 4.20
N ASN A 60 -11.14 18.45 3.80
CA ASN A 60 -11.12 18.05 2.40
C ASN A 60 -12.29 18.64 1.62
N GLU A 61 -13.51 18.61 2.16
CA GLU A 61 -14.69 19.26 1.56
C GLU A 61 -14.53 20.79 1.53
N ALA A 62 -14.02 21.39 2.62
CA ALA A 62 -13.89 22.84 2.74
C ALA A 62 -12.92 23.46 1.73
N VAL A 63 -11.91 22.72 1.25
CA VAL A 63 -10.92 23.19 0.27
C VAL A 63 -11.23 22.79 -1.17
N CYS A 64 -12.34 22.09 -1.41
CA CYS A 64 -12.75 21.70 -2.75
C CYS A 64 -12.81 22.92 -3.67
N ARG A 65 -12.08 22.87 -4.80
CA ARG A 65 -11.99 23.95 -5.81
C ARG A 65 -11.38 25.26 -5.32
N LYS A 66 -10.53 25.23 -4.30
CA LYS A 66 -9.98 26.43 -3.66
C LYS A 66 -8.46 26.36 -3.57
N SER A 67 -7.73 27.36 -4.09
CA SER A 67 -6.27 27.40 -4.03
C SER A 67 -5.72 27.95 -2.71
N ASN A 68 -4.43 27.76 -2.44
CA ASN A 68 -3.75 28.36 -1.29
C ASN A 68 -3.74 29.90 -1.34
N SER A 69 -3.87 30.48 -2.54
CA SER A 69 -3.79 31.92 -2.82
C SER A 69 -5.15 32.63 -2.84
N LEU A 70 -6.22 32.01 -2.32
CA LEU A 70 -7.54 32.65 -2.23
C LEU A 70 -7.46 34.03 -1.57
N LYS A 71 -7.79 35.07 -2.32
CA LYS A 71 -7.77 36.47 -1.84
C LYS A 71 -8.85 36.77 -0.80
N ALA A 72 -9.88 35.94 -0.70
CA ALA A 72 -11.09 36.19 0.11
C ALA A 72 -11.13 35.43 1.45
N VAL A 73 -10.05 34.77 1.88
CA VAL A 73 -10.03 34.06 3.18
C VAL A 73 -9.73 35.06 4.29
N VAL A 74 -10.73 35.35 5.12
CA VAL A 74 -10.54 36.12 6.36
C VAL A 74 -9.79 35.25 7.36
N LEU A 75 -8.64 35.74 7.84
CA LEU A 75 -7.83 35.04 8.83
C LEU A 75 -8.29 35.47 10.23
N SER A 76 -8.74 34.52 11.04
CA SER A 76 -9.03 34.78 12.44
C SER A 76 -7.74 35.06 13.23
N PRO A 77 -7.83 35.69 14.41
CA PRO A 77 -6.67 35.89 15.28
C PRO A 77 -5.92 34.59 15.59
N VAL A 78 -6.64 33.48 15.79
CA VAL A 78 -6.03 32.17 16.08
C VAL A 78 -5.24 31.64 14.88
N ILE A 79 -5.73 31.85 13.65
CA ILE A 79 -4.97 31.51 12.43
C ILE A 79 -3.70 32.36 12.30
N LEU A 80 -3.77 33.66 12.60
CA LEU A 80 -2.59 34.54 12.57
C LEU A 80 -1.56 34.11 13.63
N ASN A 81 -2.00 33.79 14.84
CA ASN A 81 -1.13 33.31 15.90
C ASN A 81 -0.49 31.96 15.56
N LEU A 82 -1.22 31.05 14.90
CA LEU A 82 -0.66 29.79 14.38
C LEU A 82 0.46 30.04 13.36
N LEU A 83 0.25 30.97 12.43
CA LEU A 83 1.27 31.31 11.43
C LEU A 83 2.51 31.92 12.09
N GLU A 84 2.33 32.78 13.10
CA GLU A 84 3.45 33.35 13.88
C GLU A 84 4.18 32.28 14.71
N MET A 85 3.45 31.33 15.31
CA MET A 85 4.05 30.18 15.99
C MET A 85 4.91 29.36 15.03
N LEU A 86 4.40 29.09 13.82
CA LEU A 86 5.14 28.38 12.79
C LEU A 86 6.35 29.19 12.28
N ASP A 87 6.27 30.52 12.16
CA ASP A 87 7.43 31.38 11.87
C ASP A 87 8.54 31.26 12.92
N LYS A 88 8.17 31.18 14.21
CA LYS A 88 9.15 30.96 15.29
C LYS A 88 9.84 29.61 15.14
N LEU A 89 9.11 28.56 14.77
CA LEU A 89 9.68 27.23 14.54
C LEU A 89 10.58 27.19 13.30
N ASP A 90 10.21 27.88 12.22
CA ASP A 90 11.02 28.00 11.00
C ASP A 90 12.35 28.71 11.29
N LYS A 91 12.30 29.84 12.00
CA LYS A 91 13.48 30.59 12.41
C LYS A 91 14.39 29.77 13.34
N MET A 92 13.81 28.94 14.21
CA MET A 92 14.59 28.06 15.08
C MET A 92 15.43 27.04 14.30
N ILE A 93 15.05 26.69 13.06
CA ILE A 93 15.88 25.85 12.18
C ILE A 93 17.14 26.61 11.75
N ASP A 94 17.00 27.90 11.42
CA ASP A 94 18.13 28.75 11.02
C ASP A 94 19.10 28.98 12.19
N ASP A 95 18.56 29.13 13.40
CA ASP A 95 19.33 29.32 14.63
C ASP A 95 20.06 28.03 15.10
N ILE A 96 19.75 26.88 14.49
CA ILE A 96 20.31 25.56 14.85
C ILE A 96 20.84 24.89 13.57
N PRO A 97 21.98 25.36 13.02
CA PRO A 97 22.51 24.82 11.78
C PRO A 97 22.97 23.36 11.95
N PRO A 98 23.03 22.58 10.86
CA PRO A 98 23.53 21.21 10.88
C PRO A 98 24.97 21.13 11.41
N VAL A 99 25.25 20.14 12.26
CA VAL A 99 26.61 19.91 12.76
C VAL A 99 27.40 19.01 11.80
N GLN A 100 28.72 19.20 11.75
CA GLN A 100 29.59 18.24 11.08
C GLN A 100 29.61 16.93 11.88
N GLN A 101 29.34 15.83 11.18
CA GLN A 101 29.29 14.50 11.78
C GLN A 101 29.77 13.45 10.76
N PRO A 102 30.36 12.34 11.22
CA PRO A 102 30.80 11.25 10.34
C PRO A 102 29.61 10.49 9.72
N GLN A 103 28.44 10.50 10.38
CA GLN A 103 27.27 9.76 9.94
C GLN A 103 26.57 10.46 8.76
N ARG A 104 26.26 9.68 7.71
CA ARG A 104 25.70 10.20 6.45
C ARG A 104 24.22 10.58 6.56
N PHE A 105 23.45 9.87 7.38
CA PHE A 105 22.01 10.05 7.59
C PHE A 105 21.73 10.65 8.97
N GLY A 106 20.63 11.41 9.09
CA GLY A 106 20.15 11.97 10.36
C GLY A 106 21.16 12.91 11.04
N ASN A 107 21.03 14.22 10.85
CA ASN A 107 21.88 15.20 11.50
C ASN A 107 21.49 15.38 12.97
N GLN A 108 22.46 15.22 13.89
CA GLN A 108 22.23 15.27 15.33
C GLN A 108 21.74 16.65 15.82
N ALA A 109 21.94 17.73 15.06
CA ALA A 109 21.40 19.06 15.37
C ALA A 109 19.86 19.06 15.48
N PHE A 110 19.17 18.12 14.80
CA PHE A 110 17.74 17.93 14.96
C PHE A 110 17.33 17.62 16.41
N ARG A 111 18.18 16.90 17.17
CA ARG A 111 17.90 16.61 18.58
C ARG A 111 17.85 17.89 19.41
N THR A 112 18.73 18.83 19.11
CA THR A 112 18.76 20.16 19.74
C THR A 112 17.50 20.95 19.37
N TRP A 113 17.14 20.98 18.08
CA TRP A 113 15.92 21.64 17.62
C TRP A 113 14.67 21.05 18.28
N TYR A 114 14.55 19.73 18.31
CA TYR A 114 13.41 19.03 18.89
C TYR A 114 13.33 19.20 20.42
N GLN A 115 14.48 19.22 21.11
CA GLN A 115 14.52 19.50 22.54
C GLN A 115 14.03 20.92 22.86
N LYS A 116 14.45 21.93 22.08
CA LYS A 116 13.94 23.30 22.22
C LYS A 116 12.44 23.42 21.91
N LEU A 117 11.96 22.70 20.88
CA LEU A 117 10.52 22.60 20.60
C LEU A 117 9.78 22.11 21.86
N LYS A 118 10.27 21.06 22.52
CA LYS A 118 9.66 20.53 23.75
C LYS A 118 9.68 21.51 24.91
N GLU A 119 10.79 22.21 25.11
CA GLU A 119 10.96 23.19 26.18
C GLU A 119 10.01 24.38 26.02
N HIS A 120 9.77 24.82 24.78
CA HIS A 120 8.91 25.97 24.47
C HIS A 120 7.47 25.59 24.08
N ALA A 121 7.12 24.30 24.01
CA ALA A 121 5.84 23.83 23.49
C ALA A 121 4.64 24.45 24.23
N PHE A 122 4.75 24.62 25.56
CA PHE A 122 3.70 25.23 26.37
C PHE A 122 3.43 26.68 25.94
N ASP A 123 4.48 27.51 25.89
CA ASP A 123 4.39 28.92 25.51
C ASP A 123 3.92 29.10 24.06
N LEU A 124 4.39 28.24 23.16
CA LEU A 124 3.99 28.24 21.75
C LEU A 124 2.48 28.02 21.60
N VAL A 125 1.93 27.00 22.26
CA VAL A 125 0.48 26.70 22.19
C VAL A 125 -0.34 27.73 22.96
N GLN A 126 0.15 28.20 24.10
CA GLN A 126 -0.50 29.25 24.88
C GLN A 126 -0.60 30.58 24.10
N GLY A 127 0.40 30.90 23.26
CA GLY A 127 0.37 32.05 22.36
C GLY A 127 -0.64 31.93 21.21
N VAL A 128 -1.07 30.71 20.88
CA VAL A 128 -2.07 30.44 19.83
C VAL A 128 -3.49 30.56 20.36
N VAL A 129 -3.77 29.97 21.52
CA VAL A 129 -5.15 29.84 22.03
C VAL A 129 -5.55 31.05 22.89
N PRO A 130 -6.85 31.44 22.90
CA PRO A 130 -7.35 32.45 23.83
C PRO A 130 -7.17 32.05 25.31
N GLU A 131 -6.96 33.02 26.20
CA GLU A 131 -6.70 32.82 27.64
C GLU A 131 -7.71 31.89 28.33
N LYS A 132 -9.01 32.04 28.00
CA LYS A 132 -10.08 31.19 28.53
C LYS A 132 -9.91 29.69 28.23
N LEU A 133 -9.03 29.32 27.29
CA LEU A 133 -8.76 27.94 26.88
C LEU A 133 -7.39 27.42 27.35
N TYR A 134 -6.65 28.16 28.19
CA TYR A 134 -5.32 27.74 28.68
C TYR A 134 -5.33 26.38 29.41
N ARG A 135 -6.47 25.98 29.99
CA ARG A 135 -6.64 24.65 30.61
C ARG A 135 -6.42 23.48 29.66
N ALA A 136 -6.57 23.68 28.35
CA ALA A 136 -6.38 22.65 27.33
C ALA A 136 -4.92 22.48 26.89
N VAL A 137 -4.06 23.48 27.13
CA VAL A 137 -2.67 23.54 26.65
C VAL A 137 -1.84 22.30 27.07
N PRO A 138 -1.89 21.82 28.33
CA PRO A 138 -1.12 20.66 28.76
C PRO A 138 -1.40 19.37 27.98
N GLU A 139 -2.60 19.25 27.39
CA GLU A 139 -2.94 18.11 26.54
C GLU A 139 -2.53 18.36 25.08
N ILE A 140 -2.88 19.52 24.53
CA ILE A 140 -2.76 19.82 23.10
C ILE A 140 -1.29 19.92 22.64
N LEU A 141 -0.38 20.37 23.51
CA LEU A 141 1.03 20.53 23.17
C LEU A 141 1.73 19.24 22.75
N PHE A 142 1.27 18.08 23.24
CA PHE A 142 1.86 16.80 22.89
C PHE A 142 1.66 16.47 21.42
N TYR A 143 0.48 16.77 20.88
CA TYR A 143 0.19 16.58 19.45
C TYR A 143 1.04 17.50 18.56
N LEU A 144 1.32 18.73 19.02
CA LEU A 144 2.24 19.65 18.31
C LEU A 144 3.67 19.08 18.28
N VAL A 145 4.18 18.66 19.43
CA VAL A 145 5.56 18.15 19.58
C VAL A 145 5.79 16.89 18.74
N GLU A 146 4.86 15.93 18.77
CA GLU A 146 4.94 14.71 17.96
C GLU A 146 4.76 14.97 16.46
N GLY A 147 4.36 16.19 16.07
CA GLY A 147 4.10 16.60 14.70
C GLY A 147 5.33 16.81 13.81
N PHE A 148 6.56 16.77 14.34
CA PHE A 148 7.76 17.19 13.60
C PHE A 148 8.85 16.11 13.45
N GLY A 149 8.58 14.86 13.84
CA GLY A 149 9.51 13.74 13.69
C GLY A 149 9.95 13.13 15.02
N ASN A 150 10.87 12.16 14.95
CA ASN A 150 11.42 11.48 16.12
C ASN A 150 12.88 11.89 16.38
N SER A 151 13.18 12.43 17.56
CA SER A 151 14.54 12.90 17.87
C SER A 151 15.58 11.79 18.01
N THR A 152 15.19 10.60 18.44
CA THR A 152 16.12 9.48 18.60
C THR A 152 16.55 8.94 17.23
N ARG A 153 15.56 8.62 16.39
CA ARG A 153 15.75 8.03 15.05
C ARG A 153 16.11 9.06 13.99
N ILE A 154 15.79 10.34 14.23
CA ILE A 154 15.97 11.45 13.28
C ILE A 154 15.23 11.14 11.97
N ASP A 155 13.98 10.74 12.13
CA ASP A 155 13.07 10.40 11.04
C ASP A 155 11.76 11.18 11.11
N TYR A 156 11.07 11.26 9.98
CA TYR A 156 9.74 11.88 9.85
C TYR A 156 8.92 11.04 8.88
N GLY A 157 7.59 11.02 9.04
CA GLY A 157 6.69 10.28 8.16
C GLY A 157 5.23 10.59 8.47
N THR A 158 4.33 9.80 7.88
CA THR A 158 2.87 10.04 7.90
C THR A 158 2.25 10.01 9.30
N GLY A 159 2.85 9.32 10.27
CA GLY A 159 2.42 9.36 11.67
C GLY A 159 2.67 10.70 12.37
N HIS A 160 3.76 11.39 11.99
CA HIS A 160 4.07 12.73 12.48
C HIS A 160 3.16 13.77 11.82
N GLU A 161 2.95 13.66 10.51
CA GLU A 161 1.93 14.44 9.79
C GLU A 161 0.55 14.31 10.45
N MET A 162 0.14 13.07 10.76
CA MET A 162 -1.10 12.77 11.45
C MET A 162 -1.19 13.46 12.83
N SER A 163 -0.10 13.46 13.60
CA SER A 163 -0.03 14.12 14.91
C SER A 163 -0.23 15.64 14.81
N PHE A 164 0.36 16.29 13.79
CA PHE A 164 0.12 17.71 13.54
C PHE A 164 -1.33 18.00 13.12
N VAL A 165 -1.93 17.13 12.31
CA VAL A 165 -3.36 17.24 11.96
C VAL A 165 -4.26 17.00 13.18
N MET A 166 -3.88 16.12 14.11
CA MET A 166 -4.56 15.94 15.40
C MET A 166 -4.46 17.19 16.28
N PHE A 167 -3.30 17.87 16.31
CA PHE A 167 -3.15 19.17 16.96
C PHE A 167 -4.17 20.19 16.42
N LEU A 168 -4.28 20.30 15.08
CA LEU A 168 -5.27 21.18 14.45
C LEU A 168 -6.72 20.75 14.79
N CYS A 169 -7.01 19.46 14.79
CA CYS A 169 -8.32 18.92 15.18
C CYS A 169 -8.68 19.33 16.60
N CYS A 170 -7.76 19.18 17.56
CA CYS A 170 -7.94 19.57 18.95
C CYS A 170 -8.27 21.06 19.11
N LEU A 171 -7.68 21.95 18.30
CA LEU A 171 -8.00 23.38 18.32
C LEU A 171 -9.46 23.67 17.92
N PHE A 172 -10.04 22.91 16.99
CA PHE A 172 -11.48 22.99 16.72
C PHE A 172 -12.31 22.35 17.85
N LYS A 173 -11.84 21.23 18.44
CA LYS A 173 -12.55 20.58 19.54
C LYS A 173 -12.62 21.45 20.79
N ILE A 174 -11.68 22.36 21.03
CA ILE A 174 -11.78 23.32 22.14
C ILE A 174 -12.44 24.64 21.74
N GLY A 175 -12.85 24.78 20.48
CA GLY A 175 -13.48 26.00 19.95
C GLY A 175 -12.53 27.18 19.80
N ALA A 176 -11.21 26.95 19.75
CA ALA A 176 -10.24 27.97 19.39
C ALA A 176 -10.31 28.29 17.90
N LEU A 177 -10.43 27.26 17.06
CA LEU A 177 -10.77 27.38 15.64
C LEU A 177 -12.25 27.03 15.43
N VAL A 178 -12.88 27.71 14.46
CA VAL A 178 -14.32 27.57 14.15
C VAL A 178 -14.56 27.34 12.66
N GLU A 179 -15.80 27.11 12.25
CA GLU A 179 -16.14 26.74 10.85
C GLU A 179 -15.51 27.66 9.79
N THR A 180 -15.49 28.97 10.03
CA THR A 180 -14.90 29.95 9.11
C THR A 180 -13.40 29.71 8.87
N ASP A 181 -12.71 29.04 9.78
CA ASP A 181 -11.29 28.73 9.67
C ASP A 181 -10.99 27.48 8.83
N LYS A 182 -12.00 26.64 8.52
CA LYS A 182 -11.79 25.34 7.83
C LYS A 182 -11.03 25.47 6.51
N THR A 183 -11.23 26.56 5.75
CA THR A 183 -10.47 26.77 4.51
C THR A 183 -9.06 27.32 4.80
N ALA A 184 -8.90 28.19 5.80
CA ALA A 184 -7.61 28.78 6.14
C ALA A 184 -6.62 27.74 6.67
N VAL A 185 -7.10 26.74 7.41
CA VAL A 185 -6.25 25.71 8.02
C VAL A 185 -5.42 24.95 6.99
N PRO A 186 -5.98 24.27 5.96
CA PRO A 186 -5.15 23.62 4.95
C PRO A 186 -4.39 24.61 4.07
N CYS A 187 -5.06 25.67 3.60
CA CYS A 187 -4.52 26.58 2.58
C CYS A 187 -3.39 27.49 3.09
N LYS A 188 -3.32 27.74 4.41
CA LYS A 188 -2.34 28.66 5.02
C LYS A 188 -1.49 27.95 6.07
N VAL A 189 -2.13 27.42 7.11
CA VAL A 189 -1.41 26.84 8.26
C VAL A 189 -0.70 25.55 7.86
N PHE A 190 -1.40 24.62 7.23
CA PHE A 190 -0.82 23.36 6.80
C PHE A 190 0.17 23.54 5.65
N ALA A 191 -0.10 24.45 4.71
CA ALA A 191 0.87 24.82 3.67
C ALA A 191 2.20 25.28 4.29
N LYS A 192 2.16 26.15 5.29
CA LYS A 192 3.35 26.62 6.02
C LYS A 192 4.02 25.51 6.82
N TYR A 193 3.25 24.62 7.43
CA TYR A 193 3.79 23.43 8.10
C TYR A 193 4.58 22.56 7.12
N LEU A 194 4.08 22.34 5.89
CA LEU A 194 4.79 21.58 4.86
C LEU A 194 6.14 22.21 4.51
N ASP A 195 6.19 23.54 4.39
CA ASP A 195 7.46 24.24 4.11
C ASP A 195 8.47 24.01 5.24
N ILE A 196 8.03 24.06 6.50
CA ILE A 196 8.87 23.83 7.67
C ILE A 196 9.37 22.39 7.72
N VAL A 197 8.51 21.38 7.56
CA VAL A 197 8.94 19.97 7.62
C VAL A 197 9.85 19.60 6.44
N ARG A 198 9.66 20.19 5.25
CA ARG A 198 10.60 20.05 4.13
C ARG A 198 11.96 20.65 4.46
N LYS A 199 11.99 21.84 5.07
CA LYS A 199 13.22 22.48 5.55
C LYS A 199 13.92 21.61 6.59
N LEU A 200 13.19 21.02 7.55
CA LEU A 200 13.74 20.06 8.53
C LEU A 200 14.33 18.83 7.84
N GLN A 201 13.58 18.20 6.94
CA GLN A 201 14.00 17.02 6.19
C GLN A 201 15.31 17.25 5.44
N GLN A 202 15.42 18.37 4.72
CA GLN A 202 16.63 18.72 3.97
C GLN A 202 17.78 19.16 4.89
N THR A 203 17.53 20.08 5.82
CA THR A 203 18.56 20.64 6.71
C THR A 203 19.18 19.56 7.58
N TYR A 204 18.34 18.71 8.17
CA TYR A 204 18.79 17.67 9.09
C TYR A 204 18.86 16.28 8.47
N ARG A 205 18.66 16.12 7.15
CA ARG A 205 18.76 14.84 6.44
C ARG A 205 17.96 13.73 7.13
N MET A 206 16.72 14.07 7.48
CA MET A 206 15.84 13.15 8.21
C MET A 206 15.51 11.95 7.32
N GLU A 207 15.37 10.77 7.92
CA GLU A 207 15.02 9.56 7.19
C GLU A 207 13.49 9.42 7.07
N PRO A 208 12.97 8.78 5.99
CA PRO A 208 11.56 8.42 5.88
C PRO A 208 11.14 7.38 6.93
N ALA A 209 10.18 7.73 7.79
CA ALA A 209 9.62 6.84 8.79
C ALA A 209 8.42 6.06 8.22
N GLY A 210 8.53 4.73 8.15
CA GLY A 210 7.44 3.87 7.67
C GLY A 210 7.19 3.91 6.16
N SER A 211 8.14 4.47 5.37
CA SER A 211 8.06 4.43 3.91
C SER A 211 8.44 3.05 3.37
N HIS A 212 7.71 2.60 2.35
CA HIS A 212 8.03 1.42 1.54
C HIS A 212 8.76 1.81 0.24
N GLY A 213 9.38 2.99 0.20
CA GLY A 213 10.10 3.51 -0.94
C GLY A 213 9.17 3.79 -2.12
N VAL A 214 9.51 3.25 -3.30
CA VAL A 214 8.77 3.44 -4.57
C VAL A 214 7.31 2.95 -4.47
N TRP A 215 6.98 2.13 -3.48
CA TRP A 215 5.66 1.57 -3.25
C TRP A 215 4.78 2.42 -2.31
N SER A 216 5.36 3.40 -1.63
CA SER A 216 4.60 4.41 -0.90
C SER A 216 4.07 5.49 -1.84
N LEU A 217 3.00 6.18 -1.42
CA LEU A 217 2.49 7.35 -2.16
C LEU A 217 3.57 8.44 -2.25
N ASP A 218 4.23 8.72 -1.12
CA ASP A 218 5.37 9.62 -0.97
C ASP A 218 6.21 9.13 0.22
N ASP A 219 7.45 9.59 0.33
CA ASP A 219 8.36 9.18 1.39
C ASP A 219 7.91 9.70 2.77
N TYR A 220 7.24 10.86 2.82
CA TYR A 220 6.98 11.57 4.08
C TYR A 220 5.50 11.92 4.32
N GLN A 221 4.77 12.31 3.27
CA GLN A 221 3.47 12.98 3.42
C GLN A 221 2.32 12.18 2.78
N PHE A 222 1.09 12.41 3.25
CA PHE A 222 -0.11 11.83 2.64
C PHE A 222 -1.26 12.84 2.55
N ILE A 223 -1.56 13.53 3.65
CA ILE A 223 -2.64 14.51 3.76
C ILE A 223 -2.62 15.61 2.68
N PRO A 224 -1.49 16.19 2.24
CA PRO A 224 -1.50 17.22 1.20
C PRO A 224 -1.92 16.67 -0.17
N PHE A 225 -1.77 15.37 -0.44
CA PHE A 225 -2.30 14.77 -1.65
C PHE A 225 -3.83 14.62 -1.57
N ILE A 226 -4.38 14.31 -0.39
CA ILE A 226 -5.84 14.30 -0.17
C ILE A 226 -6.39 15.71 -0.35
N TRP A 227 -5.97 16.66 0.47
CA TRP A 227 -6.51 18.02 0.39
C TRP A 227 -6.19 18.70 -0.95
N GLY A 228 -4.98 18.52 -1.47
CA GLY A 228 -4.56 19.07 -2.76
C GLY A 228 -5.34 18.52 -3.95
N SER A 229 -5.65 17.21 -3.97
CA SER A 229 -6.52 16.65 -5.02
C SER A 229 -7.94 17.20 -4.93
N SER A 230 -8.45 17.51 -3.73
CA SER A 230 -9.73 18.20 -3.56
C SER A 230 -9.72 19.64 -4.10
N GLN A 231 -8.63 20.38 -3.87
CA GLN A 231 -8.44 21.72 -4.44
C GLN A 231 -8.54 21.71 -5.98
N LEU A 232 -8.14 20.61 -6.62
CA LEU A 232 -8.11 20.44 -8.07
C LEU A 232 -9.39 19.80 -8.67
N ILE A 233 -10.39 19.44 -7.87
CA ILE A 233 -11.65 18.86 -8.38
C ILE A 233 -12.34 19.82 -9.37
N SER A 234 -12.57 19.38 -10.60
CA SER A 234 -13.17 20.20 -11.68
C SER A 234 -12.35 21.45 -12.03
N HIS A 235 -11.03 21.43 -11.80
CA HIS A 235 -10.14 22.50 -12.25
C HIS A 235 -10.13 22.57 -13.79
N SER A 236 -10.20 23.78 -14.35
CA SER A 236 -10.41 23.98 -15.80
C SER A 236 -9.18 23.73 -16.66
N ARG A 237 -7.98 23.70 -16.06
CA ARG A 237 -6.69 23.65 -16.79
C ARG A 237 -5.69 22.62 -16.28
N ILE A 238 -5.95 22.02 -15.11
CA ILE A 238 -5.01 21.10 -14.47
C ILE A 238 -5.77 19.79 -14.37
N GLU A 239 -5.44 18.86 -15.26
CA GLU A 239 -5.96 17.51 -15.27
C GLU A 239 -4.95 16.57 -14.62
N PRO A 240 -5.34 15.35 -14.20
CA PRO A 240 -4.40 14.47 -13.52
C PRO A 240 -3.08 14.21 -14.25
N PRO A 241 -3.03 13.91 -15.57
CA PRO A 241 -1.74 13.68 -16.23
C PRO A 241 -0.80 14.88 -16.17
N THR A 242 -1.34 16.11 -16.04
CA THR A 242 -0.56 17.34 -16.16
C THR A 242 0.28 17.64 -14.91
N PHE A 243 0.05 16.98 -13.76
CA PHE A 243 0.94 17.19 -12.60
C PHE A 243 2.34 16.60 -12.83
N LEU A 244 2.54 15.76 -13.86
CA LEU A 244 3.86 15.28 -14.27
C LEU A 244 4.63 16.29 -15.12
N GLN A 245 3.97 17.34 -15.62
CA GLN A 245 4.59 18.35 -16.48
C GLN A 245 5.34 19.38 -15.63
N PRO A 246 6.68 19.52 -15.77
CA PRO A 246 7.47 20.44 -14.96
C PRO A 246 6.98 21.89 -14.99
N GLU A 247 6.47 22.35 -16.14
CA GLU A 247 5.98 23.72 -16.32
C GLU A 247 4.72 24.00 -15.51
N ILE A 248 3.80 23.02 -15.45
CA ILE A 248 2.58 23.10 -14.65
C ILE A 248 2.93 23.09 -13.16
N VAL A 249 3.85 22.21 -12.76
CA VAL A 249 4.32 22.14 -11.37
C VAL A 249 4.96 23.47 -10.97
N GLU A 250 5.90 23.99 -11.75
CA GLU A 250 6.60 25.24 -11.44
C GLU A 250 5.61 26.42 -11.37
N MET A 251 4.64 26.49 -12.27
CA MET A 251 3.64 27.57 -12.29
C MET A 251 2.69 27.54 -11.09
N TYR A 252 2.28 26.35 -10.62
CA TYR A 252 1.16 26.21 -9.70
C TYR A 252 1.50 25.56 -8.35
N HIS A 253 2.76 25.18 -8.09
CA HIS A 253 3.17 24.50 -6.83
C HIS A 253 2.83 25.30 -5.56
N ARG A 254 2.84 26.63 -5.63
CA ARG A 254 2.46 27.49 -4.49
C ARG A 254 0.95 27.57 -4.28
N GLU A 255 0.18 27.35 -5.35
CA GLU A 255 -1.28 27.47 -5.33
C GLU A 255 -1.98 26.19 -4.86
N TYR A 256 -1.38 25.02 -5.07
CA TYR A 256 -2.05 23.74 -4.77
C TYR A 256 -1.13 22.81 -3.99
N LEU A 257 -1.61 22.30 -2.85
CA LEU A 257 -0.85 21.42 -1.96
C LEU A 257 -0.29 20.19 -2.70
N PHE A 258 -1.07 19.62 -3.62
CA PHE A 258 -0.67 18.47 -4.43
C PHE A 258 0.57 18.81 -5.27
N LEU A 259 0.53 19.91 -6.02
CA LEU A 259 1.63 20.34 -6.88
C LEU A 259 2.84 20.81 -6.07
N GLY A 260 2.63 21.38 -4.89
CA GLY A 260 3.70 21.66 -3.92
C GLY A 260 4.46 20.39 -3.51
N CYS A 261 3.76 19.27 -3.36
CA CYS A 261 4.42 17.98 -3.06
C CYS A 261 5.15 17.42 -4.27
N ILE A 262 4.55 17.48 -5.47
CA ILE A 262 5.24 17.06 -6.70
C ILE A 262 6.51 17.88 -6.94
N LYS A 263 6.47 19.20 -6.72
CA LYS A 263 7.64 20.07 -6.79
C LYS A 263 8.75 19.60 -5.87
N TYR A 264 8.43 19.33 -4.60
CA TYR A 264 9.41 18.85 -3.62
C TYR A 264 10.00 17.49 -4.03
N ILE A 265 9.17 16.54 -4.47
CA ILE A 265 9.62 15.23 -4.96
C ILE A 265 10.63 15.39 -6.09
N ASN A 266 10.33 16.24 -7.08
CA ASN A 266 11.22 16.50 -8.22
C ASN A 266 12.54 17.17 -7.82
N GLU A 267 12.62 17.81 -6.65
CA GLU A 267 13.85 18.41 -6.13
C GLU A 267 14.72 17.41 -5.36
N VAL A 268 14.10 16.43 -4.68
CA VAL A 268 14.82 15.49 -3.80
C VAL A 268 15.06 14.12 -4.41
N LYS A 269 14.32 13.73 -5.45
CA LYS A 269 14.49 12.46 -6.16
C LYS A 269 15.06 12.71 -7.55
N THR A 270 15.97 11.83 -7.98
CA THR A 270 16.63 11.89 -9.29
C THR A 270 16.19 10.71 -10.14
N GLY A 271 15.98 10.94 -11.44
CA GLY A 271 15.59 9.94 -12.41
C GLY A 271 14.18 10.14 -12.94
N PRO A 272 13.67 9.24 -13.79
CA PRO A 272 12.30 9.30 -14.28
C PRO A 272 11.28 9.18 -13.14
N PHE A 273 10.23 10.00 -13.17
CA PHE A 273 9.22 10.05 -12.11
C PHE A 273 8.54 8.69 -11.87
N ALA A 274 8.29 7.92 -12.94
CA ALA A 274 7.75 6.56 -12.87
C ALA A 274 8.62 5.60 -12.05
N GLU A 275 9.95 5.77 -12.06
CA GLU A 275 10.89 4.86 -11.40
C GLU A 275 10.96 5.10 -9.90
N HIS A 276 10.85 6.36 -9.45
CA HIS A 276 11.06 6.72 -8.04
C HIS A 276 9.77 7.08 -7.28
N SER A 277 8.67 7.31 -8.02
CA SER A 277 7.35 7.72 -7.50
C SER A 277 6.22 6.99 -8.23
N ASN A 278 6.35 5.67 -8.42
CA ASN A 278 5.46 4.83 -9.22
C ASN A 278 3.97 4.95 -8.81
N GLN A 279 3.66 5.04 -7.52
CA GLN A 279 2.27 5.22 -7.06
C GLN A 279 1.64 6.52 -7.58
N LEU A 280 2.36 7.64 -7.45
CA LEU A 280 1.93 8.94 -7.95
C LEU A 280 1.91 8.97 -9.46
N TRP A 281 2.92 8.37 -10.13
CA TRP A 281 2.89 8.22 -11.58
C TRP A 281 1.61 7.49 -11.98
N GLY A 282 1.32 6.38 -11.32
CA GLY A 282 0.09 5.59 -11.45
C GLY A 282 -1.20 6.43 -11.40
N ILE A 283 -1.29 7.27 -10.37
CA ILE A 283 -2.42 8.17 -10.14
C ILE A 283 -2.63 9.17 -11.28
N SER A 284 -1.59 9.50 -12.06
CA SER A 284 -1.71 10.39 -13.22
C SER A 284 -2.62 9.83 -14.32
N GLY A 285 -2.75 8.50 -14.41
CA GLY A 285 -3.63 7.81 -15.36
C GLY A 285 -5.10 7.74 -14.95
N VAL A 286 -5.47 8.24 -13.77
CA VAL A 286 -6.86 8.25 -13.29
C VAL A 286 -7.64 9.39 -13.95
N ALA A 287 -8.86 9.12 -14.41
CA ALA A 287 -9.59 10.04 -15.30
C ALA A 287 -9.89 11.44 -14.74
N ASN A 288 -10.04 11.61 -13.42
CA ASN A 288 -10.31 12.92 -12.83
C ASN A 288 -9.95 13.02 -11.35
N TRP A 289 -9.75 14.25 -10.89
CA TRP A 289 -9.39 14.59 -9.51
C TRP A 289 -10.40 14.13 -8.45
N SER A 290 -11.69 13.98 -8.79
CA SER A 290 -12.69 13.47 -7.83
C SER A 290 -12.49 11.98 -7.53
N LYS A 291 -12.18 11.19 -8.57
CA LYS A 291 -11.78 9.78 -8.41
C LYS A 291 -10.46 9.67 -7.63
N ILE A 292 -9.47 10.50 -7.96
CA ILE A 292 -8.18 10.53 -7.26
C ILE A 292 -8.38 10.84 -5.78
N ASN A 293 -9.11 11.90 -5.45
CA ASN A 293 -9.37 12.28 -4.06
C ASN A 293 -10.05 11.15 -3.28
N SER A 294 -11.09 10.54 -3.87
CA SER A 294 -11.79 9.41 -3.26
C SER A 294 -10.89 8.18 -3.08
N GLY A 295 -10.01 7.92 -4.05
CA GLY A 295 -9.01 6.85 -3.99
C GLY A 295 -7.96 7.10 -2.91
N LEU A 296 -7.42 8.32 -2.83
CA LEU A 296 -6.47 8.73 -1.80
C LEU A 296 -7.05 8.66 -0.39
N VAL A 297 -8.32 9.04 -0.20
CA VAL A 297 -9.00 8.86 1.09
C VAL A 297 -9.08 7.38 1.48
N LYS A 298 -9.38 6.48 0.53
CA LYS A 298 -9.41 5.03 0.80
C LYS A 298 -8.01 4.49 1.11
N MET A 299 -7.02 4.90 0.33
CA MET A 299 -5.62 4.52 0.51
C MET A 299 -5.10 5.02 1.88
N TYR A 300 -5.45 6.23 2.30
CA TYR A 300 -5.07 6.75 3.62
C TYR A 300 -5.63 5.93 4.78
N LYS A 301 -6.89 5.48 4.66
CA LYS A 301 -7.49 4.58 5.66
C LYS A 301 -6.74 3.26 5.76
N ALA A 302 -6.33 2.68 4.63
CA ALA A 302 -5.65 1.39 4.61
C ALA A 302 -4.16 1.48 4.98
N GLU A 303 -3.46 2.46 4.41
CA GLU A 303 -2.00 2.57 4.43
C GLU A 303 -1.44 3.48 5.53
N VAL A 304 -2.30 4.27 6.20
CA VAL A 304 -1.90 5.07 7.36
C VAL A 304 -2.73 4.69 8.58
N LEU A 305 -4.05 4.83 8.52
CA LEU A 305 -4.91 4.59 9.69
C LEU A 305 -5.09 3.11 10.04
N GLY A 306 -4.92 2.21 9.07
CA GLY A 306 -5.01 0.75 9.24
C GLY A 306 -3.66 0.07 9.45
N LYS A 307 -2.56 0.83 9.55
CA LYS A 307 -1.21 0.29 9.76
C LYS A 307 -0.80 0.46 11.20
N PHE A 308 -0.71 -0.66 11.92
CA PHE A 308 -0.18 -0.70 13.29
C PHE A 308 1.19 0.01 13.43
N PRO A 309 2.17 -0.19 12.52
CA PRO A 309 3.47 0.48 12.64
C PRO A 309 3.41 2.01 12.69
N VAL A 310 2.37 2.61 12.10
CA VAL A 310 2.13 4.05 12.12
C VAL A 310 1.34 4.44 13.38
N VAL A 311 0.21 3.77 13.63
CA VAL A 311 -0.74 4.14 14.69
C VAL A 311 -0.19 3.91 16.09
N GLN A 312 0.70 2.94 16.30
CA GLN A 312 1.34 2.67 17.60
C GLN A 312 2.12 3.88 18.18
N HIS A 313 2.43 4.87 17.34
CA HIS A 313 3.13 6.08 17.75
C HIS A 313 2.19 7.24 18.11
N ILE A 314 0.89 7.12 17.86
CA ILE A 314 -0.11 8.15 18.15
C ILE A 314 -0.46 8.18 19.65
N LEU A 315 -0.68 9.39 20.16
CA LEU A 315 -1.06 9.64 21.55
C LEU A 315 -2.56 9.87 21.71
N PHE A 316 -3.12 9.41 22.82
CA PHE A 316 -4.54 9.48 23.12
C PHE A 316 -4.78 10.21 24.44
N GLY A 317 -5.54 11.30 24.36
CA GLY A 317 -5.94 12.13 25.50
C GLY A 317 -7.45 12.12 25.71
N SER A 318 -7.97 13.16 26.33
CA SER A 318 -9.40 13.34 26.60
C SER A 318 -10.14 13.90 25.38
N LEU A 319 -9.44 14.67 24.53
CA LEU A 319 -9.98 15.26 23.30
C LEU A 319 -10.05 14.25 22.15
N LEU A 320 -9.12 13.29 22.12
CA LEU A 320 -9.06 12.20 21.15
C LEU A 320 -8.90 10.87 21.90
N PRO A 321 -9.97 10.36 22.55
CA PRO A 321 -9.88 9.18 23.39
C PRO A 321 -9.93 7.88 22.58
N LEU A 322 -9.10 6.89 22.98
CA LEU A 322 -9.17 5.50 22.50
C LEU A 322 -10.34 4.76 23.20
N LYS A 323 -11.54 5.31 23.08
CA LYS A 323 -12.78 4.75 23.63
C LYS A 323 -13.67 4.34 22.47
N LEU A 324 -14.28 3.16 22.55
CA LEU A 324 -15.20 2.69 21.50
C LEU A 324 -16.32 3.71 21.25
N ALA A 325 -16.52 4.07 19.98
CA ALA A 325 -17.62 4.90 19.55
C ALA A 325 -18.94 4.13 19.66
N GLN A 326 -20.03 4.86 19.91
CA GLN A 326 -21.36 4.25 20.02
C GLN A 326 -21.78 3.57 18.70
N PRO A 327 -22.56 2.45 18.73
CA PRO A 327 -22.86 1.60 17.56
C PRO A 327 -23.51 2.30 16.34
N ASN A 328 -24.06 3.51 16.52
CA ASN A 328 -24.67 4.33 15.45
C ASN A 328 -23.83 5.56 15.07
N ALA A 329 -22.56 5.62 15.48
CA ALA A 329 -21.61 6.62 15.04
C ALA A 329 -21.13 6.30 13.61
N ASN A 330 -22.02 6.38 12.62
CA ASN A 330 -21.57 6.58 11.24
C ASN A 330 -20.71 7.86 11.20
N LEU A 331 -19.76 7.97 10.27
CA LEU A 331 -19.02 9.22 9.97
C LEU A 331 -19.99 10.40 10.00
N ARG A 332 -20.14 11.05 11.15
CA ARG A 332 -21.12 12.12 11.31
C ARG A 332 -20.62 13.22 10.40
N LYS A 333 -21.45 13.77 9.53
CA LYS A 333 -21.10 15.00 8.81
C LYS A 333 -20.75 16.04 9.89
N VAL A 334 -19.46 16.28 10.10
CA VAL A 334 -18.95 17.24 11.08
C VAL A 334 -19.31 18.64 10.55
N ARG A 335 -20.52 19.10 10.90
CA ARG A 335 -21.00 20.45 10.64
C ARG A 335 -20.57 21.33 11.81
N LEU A 336 -19.38 21.90 11.73
CA LEU A 336 -19.06 23.09 12.53
C LEU A 336 -19.83 24.22 11.83
N ASN A 337 -20.51 25.13 12.54
CA ASN A 337 -21.36 26.14 11.89
C ASN A 337 -21.27 27.45 12.66
N ILE A 338 -20.48 28.42 12.16
CA ILE A 338 -20.64 29.86 12.42
C ILE A 338 -20.06 30.61 11.19
N THR A 339 -20.81 31.51 10.54
CA THR A 339 -20.35 32.34 9.40
C THR A 339 -20.74 33.81 9.56
N PRO A 340 -19.86 34.74 9.12
CA PRO A 340 -20.28 36.01 8.51
C PRO A 340 -19.69 36.15 7.08
N GLY A 341 -20.45 36.78 6.17
CA GLY A 341 -20.26 36.64 4.73
C GLY A 341 -19.68 37.84 3.96
N VAL A 342 -19.62 37.59 2.64
CA VAL A 342 -19.78 38.49 1.48
C VAL A 342 -18.52 38.83 0.64
N SER A 343 -18.55 38.31 -0.61
CA SER A 343 -18.19 38.83 -1.96
C SER A 343 -16.88 39.62 -2.18
N SER A 344 -16.15 39.56 -3.30
CA SER A 344 -16.48 39.35 -4.72
C SER A 344 -15.21 39.16 -5.57
N SER A 345 -15.42 38.75 -6.82
CA SER A 345 -14.52 38.18 -7.83
C SER A 345 -13.79 39.24 -8.74
N PRO A 346 -13.23 38.92 -9.93
CA PRO A 346 -11.78 39.01 -10.21
C PRO A 346 -11.46 39.71 -11.57
N ASN A 347 -10.20 39.64 -12.07
CA ASN A 347 -9.80 39.63 -13.51
C ASN A 347 -8.27 39.40 -13.63
N GLN A 348 -7.76 38.37 -14.33
CA GLN A 348 -7.45 38.22 -15.78
C GLN A 348 -6.28 39.14 -16.23
N LEU A 349 -5.15 38.67 -16.79
CA LEU A 349 -4.91 38.17 -18.17
C LEU A 349 -3.43 37.66 -18.33
N SER A 350 -3.16 36.47 -18.93
CA SER A 350 -2.56 36.14 -20.27
C SER A 350 -1.01 36.28 -20.42
N ASN A 351 -0.24 35.18 -20.57
CA ASN A 351 0.31 34.51 -21.80
C ASN A 351 1.44 35.31 -22.51
N GLU A 352 2.62 34.78 -22.90
CA GLU A 352 2.90 33.72 -23.90
C GLU A 352 4.41 33.27 -23.96
N ASN A 353 4.61 31.98 -24.30
CA ASN A 353 5.52 31.33 -25.29
C ASN A 353 7.08 31.40 -25.27
N LEU A 354 7.74 30.21 -25.38
CA LEU A 354 8.73 29.73 -26.41
C LEU A 354 9.59 28.57 -25.83
N LYS A 355 9.38 27.29 -26.23
CA LYS A 355 10.01 26.47 -27.32
C LYS A 355 11.40 25.84 -27.08
N ASP A 356 11.39 24.50 -26.93
CA ASP A 356 12.26 23.39 -27.37
C ASP A 356 13.78 23.55 -27.59
N VAL A 357 14.58 22.66 -26.96
CA VAL A 357 15.69 21.87 -27.56
C VAL A 357 15.98 20.59 -26.73
N SER A 358 16.10 19.44 -27.39
CA SER A 358 16.53 18.09 -26.94
C SER A 358 17.93 17.71 -27.51
N PRO A 359 18.48 16.48 -27.39
CA PRO A 359 18.63 15.50 -26.28
C PRO A 359 20.09 14.91 -26.18
N SER A 360 20.39 14.02 -25.21
CA SER A 360 21.30 12.83 -25.24
C SER A 360 21.77 12.44 -23.82
N SER A 361 21.38 11.30 -23.21
CA SER A 361 21.73 9.87 -23.37
C SER A 361 23.08 9.42 -22.76
N VAL A 362 23.06 8.76 -21.59
CA VAL A 362 24.08 7.78 -21.15
C VAL A 362 23.46 6.70 -20.23
N LEU A 363 23.66 5.42 -20.57
CA LEU A 363 23.33 4.20 -19.81
C LEU A 363 24.52 3.75 -18.93
N SER A 364 24.26 3.11 -17.79
CA SER A 364 25.25 2.24 -17.10
C SER A 364 24.61 1.06 -16.38
N LYS A 365 25.41 -0.02 -16.28
CA LYS A 365 25.08 -1.44 -16.02
C LYS A 365 25.08 -1.79 -14.52
N SER A 366 24.32 -2.81 -14.12
CA SER A 366 24.37 -3.49 -12.82
C SER A 366 24.72 -4.99 -12.98
N SER A 367 25.51 -5.51 -12.04
CA SER A 367 26.05 -6.88 -11.97
C SER A 367 25.13 -7.86 -11.21
N GLU A 368 25.04 -9.11 -11.69
CA GLU A 368 24.21 -10.22 -11.17
C GLU A 368 25.02 -11.17 -10.26
N GLU A 369 24.41 -11.71 -9.20
CA GLU A 369 24.93 -12.78 -8.30
C GLU A 369 23.99 -14.01 -8.36
N GLN A 370 24.54 -15.23 -8.51
CA GLN A 370 23.83 -16.51 -8.71
C GLN A 370 23.74 -17.36 -7.43
N VAL A 371 22.57 -17.97 -7.13
CA VAL A 371 22.33 -18.81 -5.94
C VAL A 371 22.01 -20.27 -6.31
N SER A 372 22.69 -21.24 -5.68
CA SER A 372 22.59 -22.69 -5.95
C SER A 372 21.77 -23.44 -4.88
N LEU A 373 20.77 -24.24 -5.31
CA LEU A 373 19.96 -25.15 -4.48
C LEU A 373 20.79 -26.42 -4.13
N LYS A 374 21.25 -26.59 -2.88
CA LYS A 374 22.31 -27.59 -2.58
C LYS A 374 21.98 -28.81 -1.70
N GLU A 375 20.79 -28.99 -1.13
CA GLU A 375 20.56 -30.18 -0.26
C GLU A 375 19.24 -30.89 -0.55
N THR A 376 19.33 -32.12 -1.07
CA THR A 376 18.20 -33.07 -1.14
C THR A 376 18.01 -33.76 0.20
N ALA A 377 16.76 -34.05 0.58
CA ALA A 377 16.42 -34.75 1.81
C ALA A 377 17.19 -36.09 1.96
N LYS A 378 17.67 -36.38 3.17
CA LYS A 378 18.44 -37.60 3.47
C LYS A 378 17.54 -38.84 3.45
N PRO A 379 18.08 -40.05 3.19
CA PRO A 379 17.28 -41.29 3.16
C PRO A 379 16.51 -41.60 4.44
N ASP A 380 17.02 -41.15 5.60
CA ASP A 380 16.42 -41.39 6.93
C ASP A 380 15.59 -40.19 7.43
N HIS A 381 15.12 -39.33 6.52
CA HIS A 381 14.38 -38.12 6.88
C HIS A 381 12.98 -38.44 7.42
N GLU A 382 12.63 -37.90 8.59
CA GLU A 382 11.30 -38.06 9.19
C GLU A 382 10.39 -36.91 8.76
N TYR A 383 9.34 -37.24 8.02
CA TYR A 383 8.35 -36.29 7.50
C TYR A 383 7.25 -36.03 8.53
N VAL A 384 6.80 -34.77 8.61
CA VAL A 384 5.80 -34.35 9.60
C VAL A 384 4.63 -33.65 8.94
N VAL A 385 3.45 -33.79 9.54
CA VAL A 385 2.28 -33.02 9.09
C VAL A 385 2.56 -31.53 9.33
N PRO A 386 2.53 -30.69 8.28
CA PRO A 386 2.90 -29.29 8.41
C PRO A 386 1.81 -28.51 9.14
N VAL A 387 2.22 -27.53 9.96
CA VAL A 387 1.33 -26.78 10.85
C VAL A 387 1.51 -25.27 10.71
N LYS A 388 0.49 -24.50 11.10
CA LYS A 388 0.61 -23.05 11.23
C LYS A 388 1.55 -22.70 12.39
N ALA A 389 2.65 -22.04 12.08
CA ALA A 389 3.69 -21.70 13.05
C ALA A 389 3.86 -20.18 13.26
N VAL A 390 3.62 -19.36 12.24
CA VAL A 390 3.54 -17.89 12.36
C VAL A 390 2.13 -17.53 12.84
N LYS A 391 2.00 -17.15 14.11
CA LYS A 391 0.70 -16.93 14.77
C LYS A 391 0.49 -15.48 15.18
N LEU A 392 1.58 -14.78 15.46
CA LEU A 392 1.60 -13.37 15.86
C LEU A 392 2.50 -12.57 14.92
N PRO A 393 2.29 -11.25 14.76
CA PRO A 393 3.15 -10.40 13.93
C PRO A 393 4.64 -10.45 14.31
N GLU A 394 4.97 -10.69 15.57
CA GLU A 394 6.36 -10.84 16.04
C GLU A 394 7.03 -12.10 15.49
N ASP A 395 6.26 -13.16 15.18
CA ASP A 395 6.78 -14.39 14.57
C ASP A 395 7.31 -14.14 13.14
N MET A 396 6.96 -13.00 12.52
CA MET A 396 7.49 -12.61 11.20
C MET A 396 9.01 -12.46 11.22
N GLU A 397 9.60 -12.03 12.33
CA GLU A 397 11.06 -11.93 12.44
C GLU A 397 11.71 -13.32 12.35
N ILE A 398 11.09 -14.33 12.95
CA ILE A 398 11.56 -15.72 12.85
C ILE A 398 11.40 -16.22 11.43
N TRP A 399 10.25 -15.96 10.79
CA TRP A 399 9.98 -16.32 9.41
C TRP A 399 11.02 -15.73 8.45
N GLU A 400 11.26 -14.42 8.47
CA GLU A 400 12.20 -13.74 7.57
C GLU A 400 13.65 -14.22 7.72
N LYS A 401 13.97 -14.86 8.84
CA LYS A 401 15.29 -15.44 9.13
C LYS A 401 15.30 -16.98 9.08
N SER A 402 14.21 -17.61 8.66
CA SER A 402 14.05 -19.06 8.69
C SER A 402 14.65 -19.77 7.47
N GLU A 403 15.04 -21.03 7.64
CA GLU A 403 15.41 -21.94 6.56
C GLU A 403 14.29 -21.99 5.50
N ALA A 404 13.03 -22.12 5.91
CA ALA A 404 11.88 -22.13 4.99
C ALA A 404 11.79 -20.88 4.11
N TYR A 405 12.03 -19.68 4.67
CA TYR A 405 12.00 -18.43 3.90
C TYR A 405 13.09 -18.39 2.83
N PHE A 406 14.34 -18.70 3.22
CA PHE A 406 15.46 -18.67 2.28
C PHE A 406 15.35 -19.75 1.21
N GLU A 407 14.91 -20.95 1.57
CA GLU A 407 14.67 -22.06 0.63
C GLU A 407 13.56 -21.71 -0.37
N TYR A 408 12.44 -21.20 0.12
CA TYR A 408 11.31 -20.80 -0.73
C TYR A 408 11.69 -19.67 -1.69
N LEU A 409 12.29 -18.60 -1.16
CA LEU A 409 12.70 -17.46 -1.98
C LEU A 409 13.79 -17.86 -2.98
N GLY A 410 14.79 -18.64 -2.54
CA GLY A 410 15.84 -19.18 -3.40
C GLY A 410 15.28 -20.03 -4.53
N PHE A 411 14.26 -20.86 -4.25
CA PHE A 411 13.55 -21.64 -5.25
C PHE A 411 12.83 -20.75 -6.28
N VAL A 412 12.10 -19.74 -5.83
CA VAL A 412 11.42 -18.77 -6.72
C VAL A 412 12.42 -18.09 -7.66
N LEU A 413 13.58 -17.66 -7.13
CA LEU A 413 14.64 -17.01 -7.89
C LEU A 413 15.33 -17.96 -8.87
N ALA A 414 15.60 -19.21 -8.47
CA ALA A 414 16.19 -20.22 -9.34
C ALA A 414 15.28 -20.56 -10.53
N LEU A 415 13.96 -20.63 -10.32
CA LEU A 415 13.00 -20.80 -11.41
C LEU A 415 12.89 -19.53 -12.27
N ASN A 416 12.97 -18.35 -11.65
CA ASN A 416 12.98 -17.07 -12.36
C ASN A 416 14.16 -16.98 -13.33
N GLU A 417 15.36 -17.34 -12.91
CA GLU A 417 16.55 -17.40 -13.78
C GLU A 417 16.39 -18.46 -14.89
N ALA A 418 15.88 -19.65 -14.54
CA ALA A 418 15.74 -20.75 -15.48
C ALA A 418 14.79 -20.47 -16.66
N VAL A 419 13.86 -19.52 -16.52
CA VAL A 419 12.92 -19.11 -17.57
C VAL A 419 13.30 -17.81 -18.28
N CYS A 420 14.44 -17.20 -17.95
CA CYS A 420 14.89 -15.98 -18.59
C CYS A 420 14.96 -16.15 -20.13
N GLY A 421 14.25 -15.29 -20.86
CA GLY A 421 14.18 -15.29 -22.33
C GLY A 421 13.47 -16.51 -22.96
N LYS A 422 12.68 -17.28 -22.19
CA LYS A 422 12.07 -18.55 -22.63
C LYS A 422 10.55 -18.52 -22.59
N SER A 423 9.88 -18.84 -23.70
CA SER A 423 8.42 -18.91 -23.76
C SER A 423 7.83 -20.24 -23.25
N ASN A 424 6.53 -20.27 -22.99
CA ASN A 424 5.77 -21.47 -22.65
C ASN A 424 5.71 -22.47 -23.82
N SER A 425 5.95 -22.01 -25.05
CA SER A 425 5.83 -22.79 -26.28
C SER A 425 7.13 -23.46 -26.71
N LEU A 426 8.19 -23.41 -25.90
CA LEU A 426 9.47 -24.07 -26.20
C LEU A 426 9.29 -25.52 -26.67
N GLU A 427 9.67 -25.78 -27.92
CA GLU A 427 9.61 -27.11 -28.56
C GLU A 427 10.66 -28.09 -28.00
N SER A 428 11.72 -27.59 -27.36
CA SER A 428 12.90 -28.35 -26.92
C SER A 428 12.86 -28.86 -25.47
N VAL A 429 11.78 -28.61 -24.71
CA VAL A 429 11.72 -29.05 -23.30
C VAL A 429 11.33 -30.52 -23.23
N VAL A 430 12.30 -31.38 -22.91
CA VAL A 430 12.06 -32.79 -22.58
C VAL A 430 11.33 -32.85 -21.25
N LEU A 431 10.11 -33.39 -21.24
CA LEU A 431 9.31 -33.53 -20.03
C LEU A 431 9.68 -34.82 -19.31
N SER A 432 10.12 -34.70 -18.06
CA SER A 432 10.35 -35.87 -17.20
C SER A 432 9.03 -36.59 -16.89
N PRO A 433 9.08 -37.88 -16.49
CA PRO A 433 7.89 -38.60 -16.06
C PRO A 433 7.12 -37.90 -14.94
N VAL A 434 7.83 -37.26 -14.00
CA VAL A 434 7.22 -36.52 -12.88
C VAL A 434 6.48 -35.29 -13.38
N ILE A 435 7.03 -34.54 -14.34
CA ILE A 435 6.32 -33.42 -14.99
C ILE A 435 5.06 -33.90 -15.71
N LEU A 436 5.14 -35.00 -16.45
CA LEU A 436 3.97 -35.58 -17.13
C LEU A 436 2.89 -36.02 -16.13
N ASN A 437 3.28 -36.60 -15.00
CA ASN A 437 2.34 -37.00 -13.96
C ASN A 437 1.73 -35.79 -13.24
N LEU A 438 2.50 -34.73 -12.98
CA LEU A 438 1.97 -33.45 -12.47
C LEU A 438 0.91 -32.88 -13.41
N LEU A 439 1.17 -32.87 -14.72
CA LEU A 439 0.20 -32.41 -15.70
C LEU A 439 -1.07 -33.27 -15.66
N LYS A 440 -0.96 -34.61 -15.61
CA LYS A 440 -2.13 -35.50 -15.47
C LYS A 440 -2.91 -35.27 -14.17
N MET A 441 -2.21 -35.06 -13.04
CA MET A 441 -2.84 -34.72 -11.76
C MET A 441 -3.65 -33.42 -11.91
N LEU A 442 -3.09 -32.40 -12.55
CA LEU A 442 -3.78 -31.14 -12.84
C LEU A 442 -4.96 -31.33 -13.81
N ASP A 443 -4.92 -32.27 -14.78
CA ASP A 443 -6.09 -32.61 -15.61
C ASP A 443 -7.24 -33.18 -14.77
N LYS A 444 -6.92 -34.05 -13.80
CA LYS A 444 -7.92 -34.60 -12.88
C LYS A 444 -8.59 -33.48 -12.06
N LEU A 445 -7.80 -32.52 -11.57
CA LEU A 445 -8.33 -31.37 -10.82
C LEU A 445 -9.19 -30.45 -11.70
N ASP A 446 -8.78 -30.21 -12.94
CA ASP A 446 -9.56 -29.39 -13.90
C ASP A 446 -10.90 -30.04 -14.24
N LYS A 447 -10.90 -31.36 -14.49
CA LYS A 447 -12.11 -32.15 -14.73
C LYS A 447 -13.04 -32.17 -13.52
N MET A 448 -12.49 -32.23 -12.32
CA MET A 448 -13.29 -32.19 -11.09
C MET A 448 -14.08 -30.88 -10.94
N ILE A 449 -13.64 -29.77 -11.57
CA ILE A 449 -14.42 -28.52 -11.63
C ILE A 449 -15.66 -28.71 -12.50
N ASP A 450 -15.54 -29.40 -13.64
CA ASP A 450 -16.66 -29.67 -14.54
C ASP A 450 -17.69 -30.62 -13.91
N ASP A 451 -17.20 -31.60 -13.15
CA ASP A 451 -18.03 -32.58 -12.43
C ASP A 451 -18.77 -31.96 -11.22
N ILE A 452 -18.43 -30.73 -10.81
CA ILE A 452 -19.01 -30.03 -9.66
C ILE A 452 -19.52 -28.65 -10.11
N PRO A 453 -20.65 -28.58 -10.82
CA PRO A 453 -21.15 -27.32 -11.34
C PRO A 453 -21.60 -26.36 -10.21
N PRO A 454 -21.57 -25.03 -10.44
CA PRO A 454 -22.03 -24.04 -9.47
C PRO A 454 -23.48 -24.24 -9.07
N VAL A 455 -23.80 -24.11 -7.78
CA VAL A 455 -25.18 -24.16 -7.30
C VAL A 455 -25.88 -22.83 -7.56
N LYS A 456 -27.16 -22.86 -7.97
CA LYS A 456 -27.98 -21.64 -8.11
C LYS A 456 -28.20 -21.00 -6.73
N GLN A 457 -27.86 -19.73 -6.60
CA GLN A 457 -28.02 -18.99 -5.35
C GLN A 457 -28.43 -17.53 -5.60
N PRO A 458 -29.17 -16.90 -4.67
CA PRO A 458 -29.53 -15.50 -4.76
C PRO A 458 -28.37 -14.55 -4.37
N GLN A 459 -27.42 -15.00 -3.54
CA GLN A 459 -26.28 -14.18 -3.09
C GLN A 459 -25.23 -13.94 -4.19
N ARG A 460 -24.61 -12.75 -4.13
CA ARG A 460 -23.54 -12.31 -5.04
C ARG A 460 -22.13 -12.79 -4.66
N PHE A 461 -21.96 -13.36 -3.45
CA PHE A 461 -20.67 -13.84 -2.92
C PHE A 461 -20.28 -15.23 -3.48
N GLY A 462 -19.14 -15.77 -3.03
CA GLY A 462 -18.60 -17.06 -3.45
C GLY A 462 -19.61 -18.22 -3.46
N ASN A 463 -19.47 -19.12 -4.44
CA ASN A 463 -20.37 -20.25 -4.64
C ASN A 463 -19.98 -21.44 -3.74
N PRO A 464 -20.91 -21.99 -2.94
CA PRO A 464 -20.63 -23.04 -1.98
C PRO A 464 -20.27 -24.38 -2.64
N ALA A 465 -20.49 -24.56 -3.96
CA ALA A 465 -19.99 -25.72 -4.69
C ALA A 465 -18.46 -25.87 -4.56
N PHE A 466 -17.74 -24.75 -4.39
CA PHE A 466 -16.30 -24.76 -4.10
C PHE A 466 -15.95 -25.59 -2.86
N ARG A 467 -16.79 -25.57 -1.81
CA ARG A 467 -16.56 -26.37 -0.60
C ARG A 467 -16.58 -27.87 -0.91
N THR A 468 -17.44 -28.28 -1.83
CA THR A 468 -17.53 -29.68 -2.27
C THR A 468 -16.29 -30.04 -3.08
N TRP A 469 -15.87 -29.18 -4.01
CA TRP A 469 -14.64 -29.36 -4.78
C TRP A 469 -13.40 -29.44 -3.88
N TYR A 470 -13.27 -28.52 -2.93
CA TYR A 470 -12.15 -28.46 -2.00
C TYR A 470 -12.12 -29.67 -1.06
N GLN A 471 -13.29 -30.11 -0.56
CA GLN A 471 -13.38 -31.31 0.27
C GLN A 471 -12.92 -32.55 -0.50
N LYS A 472 -13.33 -32.70 -1.78
CA LYS A 472 -12.84 -33.80 -2.63
C LYS A 472 -11.33 -33.71 -2.88
N LEU A 473 -10.80 -32.52 -3.15
CA LEU A 473 -9.35 -32.31 -3.25
C LEU A 473 -8.65 -32.80 -1.99
N LYS A 474 -9.13 -32.40 -0.81
CA LYS A 474 -8.56 -32.79 0.48
C LYS A 474 -8.61 -34.30 0.72
N GLU A 475 -9.70 -34.95 0.35
CA GLU A 475 -9.86 -36.41 0.48
C GLU A 475 -8.92 -37.21 -0.41
N HIS A 476 -8.63 -36.72 -1.62
CA HIS A 476 -7.82 -37.43 -2.62
C HIS A 476 -6.38 -36.89 -2.74
N ALA A 477 -5.99 -35.88 -1.96
CA ALA A 477 -4.71 -35.21 -2.10
C ALA A 477 -3.51 -36.16 -1.92
N PHE A 478 -3.62 -37.11 -1.00
CA PHE A 478 -2.60 -38.13 -0.77
C PHE A 478 -2.38 -38.97 -2.04
N ASP A 479 -3.45 -39.54 -2.59
CA ASP A 479 -3.38 -40.40 -3.79
C ASP A 479 -2.89 -39.62 -5.01
N LEU A 480 -3.36 -38.38 -5.19
CA LEU A 480 -2.94 -37.50 -6.27
C LEU A 480 -1.43 -37.23 -6.24
N VAL A 481 -0.86 -36.96 -5.07
CA VAL A 481 0.58 -36.74 -4.93
C VAL A 481 1.37 -38.05 -5.05
N GLN A 482 0.84 -39.17 -4.53
CA GLN A 482 1.46 -40.48 -4.65
C GLN A 482 1.60 -40.94 -6.11
N GLU A 483 0.65 -40.62 -6.98
CA GLU A 483 0.73 -40.89 -8.42
C GLU A 483 1.78 -40.03 -9.15
N VAL A 484 2.12 -38.86 -8.60
CA VAL A 484 3.13 -37.96 -9.15
C VAL A 484 4.54 -38.42 -8.78
N VAL A 485 4.72 -38.79 -7.52
CA VAL A 485 6.03 -39.04 -6.91
C VAL A 485 6.47 -40.50 -7.15
N PRO A 486 7.75 -40.75 -7.50
CA PRO A 486 8.26 -42.12 -7.62
C PRO A 486 8.08 -42.95 -6.33
N GLU A 487 7.85 -44.25 -6.46
CA GLU A 487 7.54 -45.16 -5.33
C GLU A 487 8.53 -45.07 -4.17
N LYS A 488 9.82 -44.98 -4.47
CA LYS A 488 10.89 -44.83 -3.45
C LYS A 488 10.76 -43.58 -2.57
N LEU A 489 9.97 -42.58 -2.99
CA LEU A 489 9.76 -41.30 -2.31
C LEU A 489 8.34 -41.17 -1.72
N HIS A 490 7.52 -42.24 -1.73
CA HIS A 490 6.14 -42.19 -1.22
C HIS A 490 6.03 -41.84 0.27
N HIS A 491 7.09 -42.09 1.04
CA HIS A 491 7.18 -41.73 2.45
C HIS A 491 7.12 -40.21 2.70
N ALA A 492 7.37 -39.37 1.70
CA ALA A 492 7.25 -37.91 1.78
C ALA A 492 5.82 -37.38 1.52
N VAL A 493 4.95 -38.20 0.91
CA VAL A 493 3.59 -37.81 0.48
C VAL A 493 2.70 -37.30 1.62
N PRO A 494 2.73 -37.86 2.85
CA PRO A 494 1.92 -37.36 3.97
C PRO A 494 2.15 -35.87 4.28
N GLU A 495 3.37 -35.37 4.12
CA GLU A 495 3.69 -33.94 4.33
C GLU A 495 3.36 -33.11 3.08
N ILE A 496 3.80 -33.56 1.90
CA ILE A 496 3.70 -32.80 0.64
C ILE A 496 2.26 -32.52 0.23
N SER A 497 1.35 -33.47 0.48
CA SER A 497 -0.08 -33.35 0.12
C SER A 497 -0.79 -32.16 0.79
N PHE A 498 -0.35 -31.71 1.96
CA PHE A 498 -0.94 -30.53 2.62
C PHE A 498 -0.66 -29.24 1.84
N TYR A 499 0.56 -29.05 1.33
CA TYR A 499 0.90 -27.88 0.52
C TYR A 499 0.09 -27.84 -0.79
N LEU A 500 -0.19 -29.00 -1.38
CA LEU A 500 -1.08 -29.09 -2.55
C LEU A 500 -2.49 -28.59 -2.22
N VAL A 501 -3.06 -29.03 -1.10
CA VAL A 501 -4.43 -28.67 -0.68
C VAL A 501 -4.57 -27.18 -0.39
N GLU A 502 -3.60 -26.59 0.32
CA GLU A 502 -3.59 -25.15 0.63
C GLU A 502 -3.37 -24.27 -0.62
N GLY A 503 -2.94 -24.86 -1.73
CA GLY A 503 -2.69 -24.19 -3.00
C GLY A 503 -3.91 -23.63 -3.74
N PHE A 504 -5.14 -24.00 -3.36
CA PHE A 504 -6.33 -23.72 -4.20
C PHE A 504 -7.39 -22.80 -3.58
N GLY A 505 -7.12 -22.18 -2.44
CA GLY A 505 -8.03 -21.23 -1.78
C GLY A 505 -8.57 -21.70 -0.44
N ASN A 506 -9.45 -20.89 0.17
CA ASN A 506 -10.05 -21.19 1.47
C ASN A 506 -11.52 -21.61 1.33
N PRO A 507 -11.93 -22.81 1.79
CA PRO A 507 -13.30 -23.28 1.62
C PRO A 507 -14.34 -22.52 2.47
N SER A 508 -13.94 -21.99 3.62
CA SER A 508 -14.85 -21.28 4.52
C SER A 508 -15.21 -19.91 3.93
N ARG A 509 -14.19 -19.14 3.54
CA ARG A 509 -14.32 -17.80 2.97
C ARG A 509 -14.65 -17.80 1.47
N ILE A 510 -14.35 -18.90 0.77
CA ILE A 510 -14.49 -19.03 -0.69
C ILE A 510 -13.67 -17.93 -1.38
N ASP A 511 -12.43 -17.80 -0.95
CA ASP A 511 -11.47 -16.82 -1.46
C ASP A 511 -10.16 -17.49 -1.90
N TYR A 512 -9.40 -16.79 -2.72
CA TYR A 512 -8.07 -17.18 -3.20
C TYR A 512 -7.18 -15.93 -3.27
N GLY A 513 -5.88 -16.08 -3.10
CA GLY A 513 -4.93 -14.97 -3.18
C GLY A 513 -3.48 -15.46 -3.15
N THR A 514 -2.54 -14.53 -2.98
CA THR A 514 -1.09 -14.77 -3.10
C THR A 514 -0.53 -15.77 -2.08
N GLY A 515 -1.17 -15.94 -0.91
CA GLY A 515 -0.79 -16.97 0.06
C GLY A 515 -1.11 -18.40 -0.41
N HIS A 516 -2.18 -18.58 -1.17
CA HIS A 516 -2.52 -19.86 -1.79
C HIS A 516 -1.59 -20.17 -2.97
N GLU A 517 -1.32 -19.17 -3.80
CA GLU A 517 -0.28 -19.26 -4.84
C GLU A 517 1.07 -19.69 -4.26
N MET A 518 1.49 -19.04 -3.17
CA MET A 518 2.71 -19.39 -2.42
C MET A 518 2.71 -20.84 -1.93
N SER A 519 1.57 -21.33 -1.42
CA SER A 519 1.44 -22.73 -0.97
C SER A 519 1.62 -23.73 -2.12
N PHE A 520 1.09 -23.43 -3.31
CA PHE A 520 1.32 -24.25 -4.50
C PHE A 520 2.79 -24.22 -4.96
N VAL A 521 3.46 -23.07 -4.86
CA VAL A 521 4.90 -22.97 -5.15
C VAL A 521 5.73 -23.71 -4.09
N MET A 522 5.32 -23.72 -2.82
CA MET A 522 5.92 -24.54 -1.77
C MET A 522 5.76 -26.04 -2.04
N PHE A 523 4.60 -26.47 -2.54
CA PHE A 523 4.41 -27.85 -3.01
C PHE A 523 5.44 -28.23 -4.09
N LEU A 524 5.66 -27.36 -5.09
CA LEU A 524 6.68 -27.59 -6.12
C LEU A 524 8.10 -27.58 -5.54
N CYS A 525 8.41 -26.66 -4.62
CA CYS A 525 9.69 -26.60 -3.92
C CYS A 525 9.98 -27.91 -3.17
N CYS A 526 8.98 -28.46 -2.47
CA CYS A 526 9.10 -29.73 -1.75
C CYS A 526 9.45 -30.89 -2.70
N LEU A 527 8.87 -30.94 -3.92
CA LEU A 527 9.20 -31.95 -4.91
C LEU A 527 10.66 -31.89 -5.38
N PHE A 528 11.27 -30.70 -5.46
CA PHE A 528 12.71 -30.56 -5.69
C PHE A 528 13.53 -30.98 -4.47
N LYS A 529 13.11 -30.60 -3.25
CA LYS A 529 13.83 -30.97 -2.02
C LYS A 529 13.92 -32.48 -1.81
N ILE A 530 12.89 -33.24 -2.19
CA ILE A 530 12.94 -34.71 -2.11
C ILE A 530 13.59 -35.36 -3.35
N GLY A 531 14.02 -34.57 -4.34
CA GLY A 531 14.63 -35.06 -5.57
C GLY A 531 13.66 -35.75 -6.54
N ALA A 532 12.35 -35.52 -6.40
CA ALA A 532 11.37 -35.98 -7.39
C ALA A 532 11.42 -35.13 -8.65
N LEU A 533 11.59 -33.82 -8.50
CA LEU A 533 11.97 -32.91 -9.57
C LEU A 533 13.47 -32.58 -9.46
N VAL A 534 14.12 -32.40 -10.61
CA VAL A 534 15.57 -32.18 -10.69
C VAL A 534 15.89 -30.95 -11.52
N GLU A 535 17.16 -30.55 -11.57
CA GLU A 535 17.65 -29.35 -12.26
C GLU A 535 17.10 -29.19 -13.69
N THR A 536 17.00 -30.28 -14.44
CA THR A 536 16.49 -30.28 -15.82
C THR A 536 14.99 -29.93 -15.93
N ASP A 537 14.24 -30.03 -14.82
CA ASP A 537 12.83 -29.69 -14.77
C ASP A 537 12.57 -28.20 -14.50
N LYS A 538 13.59 -27.41 -14.12
CA LYS A 538 13.41 -26.00 -13.70
C LYS A 538 12.69 -25.14 -14.73
N THR A 539 12.94 -25.34 -16.03
CA THR A 539 12.20 -24.60 -17.08
C THR A 539 10.79 -25.16 -17.30
N ALA A 540 10.60 -26.48 -17.20
CA ALA A 540 9.29 -27.11 -17.43
C ALA A 540 8.26 -26.74 -16.36
N VAL A 541 8.71 -26.50 -15.12
CA VAL A 541 7.84 -26.19 -13.99
C VAL A 541 7.05 -24.89 -14.19
N PRO A 542 7.66 -23.71 -14.42
CA PRO A 542 6.87 -22.51 -14.71
C PRO A 542 6.13 -22.59 -16.05
N CYS A 543 6.81 -23.04 -17.11
CA CYS A 543 6.30 -22.97 -18.48
C CYS A 543 5.14 -23.93 -18.77
N LYS A 544 5.06 -25.07 -18.06
CA LYS A 544 4.03 -26.09 -18.30
C LYS A 544 3.17 -26.33 -17.06
N VAL A 545 3.77 -26.68 -15.93
CA VAL A 545 3.02 -27.05 -14.71
C VAL A 545 2.32 -25.84 -14.12
N PHE A 546 3.05 -24.75 -13.88
CA PHE A 546 2.49 -23.54 -13.29
C PHE A 546 1.55 -22.81 -14.26
N ALA A 547 1.88 -22.74 -15.55
CA ALA A 547 0.97 -22.24 -16.58
C ALA A 547 -0.40 -22.97 -16.56
N LYS A 548 -0.39 -24.29 -16.37
CA LYS A 548 -1.61 -25.08 -16.24
C LYS A 548 -2.33 -24.85 -14.91
N TYR A 549 -1.60 -24.76 -13.81
CA TYR A 549 -2.16 -24.37 -12.51
C TYR A 549 -2.90 -23.04 -12.60
N LEU A 550 -2.34 -22.02 -13.26
CA LEU A 550 -2.99 -20.72 -13.47
C LEU A 550 -4.32 -20.85 -14.21
N ASN A 551 -4.40 -21.73 -15.22
CA ASN A 551 -5.66 -21.97 -15.93
C ASN A 551 -6.73 -22.58 -15.02
N ILE A 552 -6.33 -23.51 -14.14
CA ILE A 552 -7.24 -24.16 -13.18
C ILE A 552 -7.73 -23.15 -12.15
N VAL A 553 -6.85 -22.36 -11.52
CA VAL A 553 -7.28 -21.36 -10.51
C VAL A 553 -8.14 -20.26 -11.14
N ARG A 554 -7.88 -19.84 -12.39
CA ARG A 554 -8.77 -18.92 -13.12
C ARG A 554 -10.13 -19.55 -13.42
N LYS A 555 -10.18 -20.86 -13.70
CA LYS A 555 -11.44 -21.60 -13.87
C LYS A 555 -12.20 -21.68 -12.54
N LEU A 556 -11.52 -21.96 -11.42
CA LEU A 556 -12.11 -21.94 -10.07
C LEU A 556 -12.68 -20.56 -9.71
N GLN A 557 -11.88 -19.50 -9.87
CA GLN A 557 -12.25 -18.12 -9.58
C GLN A 557 -13.53 -17.72 -10.32
N ARG A 558 -13.63 -18.03 -11.62
CA ARG A 558 -14.82 -17.70 -12.44
C ARG A 558 -16.01 -18.61 -12.13
N THR A 559 -15.78 -19.92 -12.06
CA THR A 559 -16.85 -20.93 -11.87
C THR A 559 -17.51 -20.75 -10.51
N TYR A 560 -16.70 -20.58 -9.47
CA TYR A 560 -17.19 -20.46 -8.10
C TYR A 560 -17.23 -19.03 -7.57
N ARG A 561 -16.94 -18.02 -8.40
CA ARG A 561 -16.99 -16.59 -8.01
C ARG A 561 -16.19 -16.30 -6.74
N MET A 562 -14.98 -16.85 -6.67
CA MET A 562 -14.13 -16.73 -5.49
C MET A 562 -13.77 -15.25 -5.26
N GLU A 563 -13.66 -14.85 -4.00
CA GLU A 563 -13.25 -13.49 -3.65
C GLU A 563 -11.71 -13.35 -3.60
N PRO A 564 -11.15 -12.16 -3.86
CA PRO A 564 -9.73 -11.89 -3.63
C PRO A 564 -9.37 -11.94 -2.14
N ALA A 565 -8.40 -12.78 -1.76
CA ALA A 565 -7.86 -12.88 -0.41
C ALA A 565 -6.62 -12.00 -0.26
N GLY A 566 -6.63 -11.06 0.68
CA GLY A 566 -5.48 -10.18 0.93
C GLY A 566 -5.22 -9.13 -0.16
N SER A 567 -6.17 -8.92 -1.08
CA SER A 567 -6.08 -7.86 -2.09
C SER A 567 -6.36 -6.48 -1.50
N HIS A 568 -5.55 -5.51 -1.90
CA HIS A 568 -5.71 -4.08 -1.66
C HIS A 568 -6.44 -3.38 -2.83
N GLY A 569 -7.16 -4.15 -3.65
CA GLY A 569 -7.89 -3.67 -4.82
C GLY A 569 -6.95 -3.08 -5.86
N VAL A 570 -7.23 -1.85 -6.31
CA VAL A 570 -6.44 -1.15 -7.35
C VAL A 570 -4.98 -0.89 -6.96
N TRP A 571 -4.64 -1.08 -5.69
CA TRP A 571 -3.30 -0.90 -5.15
C TRP A 571 -2.49 -2.18 -5.05
N SER A 572 -3.12 -3.35 -5.24
CA SER A 572 -2.39 -4.60 -5.45
C SER A 572 -1.85 -4.69 -6.86
N LEU A 573 -0.80 -5.50 -7.06
CA LEU A 573 -0.29 -5.84 -8.38
C LEU A 573 -1.40 -6.50 -9.23
N ASP A 574 -2.06 -7.51 -8.66
CA ASP A 574 -3.23 -8.19 -9.19
C ASP A 574 -4.13 -8.63 -8.04
N ASP A 575 -5.38 -8.95 -8.33
CA ASP A 575 -6.35 -9.36 -7.29
C ASP A 575 -5.98 -10.72 -6.67
N TYR A 576 -5.32 -11.62 -7.42
CA TYR A 576 -5.12 -13.00 -7.02
C TYR A 576 -3.66 -13.48 -7.06
N GLN A 577 -2.88 -13.08 -8.06
CA GLN A 577 -1.60 -13.69 -8.40
C GLN A 577 -0.42 -12.71 -8.24
N PHE A 578 0.79 -13.24 -8.04
CA PHE A 578 2.01 -12.44 -8.04
C PHE A 578 3.15 -13.14 -8.80
N ILE A 579 3.42 -14.41 -8.48
CA ILE A 579 4.50 -15.22 -9.07
C ILE A 579 4.51 -15.23 -10.62
N PRO A 580 3.37 -15.31 -11.36
CA PRO A 580 3.43 -15.30 -12.82
C PRO A 580 3.89 -13.96 -13.41
N PHE A 581 3.81 -12.86 -12.66
CA PHE A 581 4.40 -11.58 -13.10
C PHE A 581 5.91 -11.58 -12.90
N ILE A 582 6.42 -12.22 -11.85
CA ILE A 582 7.88 -12.42 -11.65
C ILE A 582 8.41 -13.31 -12.77
N TRP A 583 7.97 -14.56 -12.85
CA TRP A 583 8.48 -15.49 -13.86
C TRP A 583 8.18 -15.00 -15.28
N GLY A 584 6.99 -14.46 -15.54
CA GLY A 584 6.60 -13.95 -16.84
C GLY A 584 7.40 -12.72 -17.30
N SER A 585 7.79 -11.82 -16.39
CA SER A 585 8.69 -10.71 -16.75
C SER A 585 10.10 -11.23 -17.07
N SER A 586 10.57 -12.28 -16.39
CA SER A 586 11.84 -12.95 -16.73
C SER A 586 11.81 -13.59 -18.12
N GLN A 587 10.70 -14.25 -18.50
CA GLN A 587 10.51 -14.78 -19.85
C GLN A 587 10.67 -13.71 -20.95
N LEU A 588 10.41 -12.44 -20.62
CA LEU A 588 10.44 -11.30 -21.54
C LEU A 588 11.74 -10.49 -21.46
N ILE A 589 12.69 -10.85 -20.59
CA ILE A 589 14.02 -10.22 -20.56
C ILE A 589 14.71 -10.43 -21.91
N SER A 590 15.22 -9.33 -22.49
CA SER A 590 15.87 -9.30 -23.82
C SER A 590 14.96 -9.76 -24.97
N HIS A 591 13.64 -9.64 -24.85
CA HIS A 591 12.71 -10.02 -25.92
C HIS A 591 12.71 -8.99 -27.07
N ASP A 592 12.94 -9.43 -28.30
CA ASP A 592 13.17 -8.56 -29.47
C ASP A 592 11.97 -7.68 -29.89
N ARG A 593 10.74 -8.04 -29.49
CA ARG A 593 9.50 -7.42 -30.01
C ARG A 593 8.47 -7.00 -28.97
N ILE A 594 8.64 -7.42 -27.72
CA ILE A 594 7.65 -7.19 -26.66
C ILE A 594 8.37 -6.34 -25.63
N GLU A 595 8.13 -5.04 -25.69
CA GLU A 595 8.61 -4.09 -24.69
C GLU A 595 7.57 -3.93 -23.58
N PRO A 596 7.92 -3.45 -22.37
CA PRO A 596 6.98 -3.32 -21.28
C PRO A 596 5.66 -2.63 -21.63
N TYR A 597 5.67 -1.45 -22.23
CA TYR A 597 4.42 -0.74 -22.54
C TYR A 597 3.49 -1.52 -23.49
N THR A 598 4.01 -2.49 -24.25
CA THR A 598 3.23 -3.27 -25.22
C THR A 598 2.24 -4.23 -24.56
N PHE A 599 2.41 -4.60 -23.27
CA PHE A 599 1.39 -5.41 -22.60
C PHE A 599 0.08 -4.65 -22.38
N LEU A 600 0.04 -3.32 -22.55
CA LEU A 600 -1.19 -2.54 -22.55
C LEU A 600 -1.92 -2.57 -23.91
N GLN A 601 -1.28 -3.09 -24.97
CA GLN A 601 -1.85 -3.18 -26.30
C GLN A 601 -2.66 -4.49 -26.44
N PRO A 602 -3.99 -4.42 -26.65
CA PRO A 602 -4.83 -5.62 -26.74
C PRO A 602 -4.38 -6.61 -27.81
N GLU A 603 -3.83 -6.13 -28.93
CA GLU A 603 -3.39 -6.96 -30.06
C GLU A 603 -2.16 -7.81 -29.69
N VAL A 604 -1.21 -7.23 -28.96
CA VAL A 604 -0.01 -7.92 -28.48
C VAL A 604 -0.40 -8.97 -27.44
N VAL A 605 -1.27 -8.59 -26.50
CA VAL A 605 -1.79 -9.53 -25.49
C VAL A 605 -2.52 -10.70 -26.16
N GLU A 606 -3.42 -10.42 -27.10
CA GLU A 606 -4.17 -11.48 -27.79
C GLU A 606 -3.22 -12.44 -28.55
N MET A 607 -2.19 -11.91 -29.20
CA MET A 607 -1.22 -12.69 -29.96
C MET A 607 -0.36 -13.60 -29.06
N TYR A 608 0.11 -13.10 -27.91
CA TYR A 608 1.18 -13.75 -27.14
C TYR A 608 0.77 -14.25 -25.74
N HIS A 609 -0.49 -14.09 -25.31
CA HIS A 609 -0.94 -14.49 -23.96
C HIS A 609 -0.74 -15.97 -23.61
N ARG A 610 -0.65 -16.86 -24.60
CA ARG A 610 -0.38 -18.29 -24.39
C ARG A 610 1.10 -18.58 -24.20
N GLU A 611 1.96 -17.74 -24.79
CA GLU A 611 3.40 -17.92 -24.82
C GLU A 611 4.09 -17.37 -23.57
N TYR A 612 3.53 -16.35 -22.93
CA TYR A 612 4.17 -15.69 -21.78
C TYR A 612 3.22 -15.58 -20.60
N LEU A 613 3.68 -16.00 -19.41
CA LEU A 613 2.88 -15.98 -18.18
C LEU A 613 2.36 -14.59 -17.84
N PHE A 614 3.19 -13.56 -18.06
CA PHE A 614 2.83 -12.16 -17.81
C PHE A 614 1.63 -11.74 -18.66
N LEU A 615 1.72 -11.94 -19.99
CA LEU A 615 0.65 -11.59 -20.92
C LEU A 615 -0.60 -12.44 -20.72
N GLY A 616 -0.45 -13.70 -20.30
CA GLY A 616 -1.56 -14.54 -19.85
C GLY A 616 -2.32 -13.96 -18.67
N CYS A 617 -1.62 -13.30 -17.73
CA CYS A 617 -2.27 -12.59 -16.62
C CYS A 617 -2.95 -11.31 -17.09
N ILE A 618 -2.31 -10.52 -17.95
CA ILE A 618 -2.92 -9.32 -18.52
C ILE A 618 -4.19 -9.64 -19.30
N LYS A 619 -4.17 -10.71 -20.12
CA LYS A 619 -5.36 -11.21 -20.82
C LYS A 619 -6.48 -11.52 -19.84
N HIS A 620 -6.18 -12.22 -18.75
CA HIS A 620 -7.18 -12.54 -17.73
C HIS A 620 -7.77 -11.28 -17.07
N ILE A 621 -6.92 -10.32 -16.70
CA ILE A 621 -7.34 -9.03 -16.11
C ILE A 621 -8.31 -8.30 -17.05
N ASN A 622 -7.97 -8.23 -18.34
CA ASN A 622 -8.80 -7.57 -19.35
C ASN A 622 -10.16 -8.26 -19.58
N GLU A 623 -10.28 -9.54 -19.25
CA GLU A 623 -11.56 -10.28 -19.31
C GLU A 623 -12.44 -10.06 -18.08
N VAL A 624 -11.84 -9.86 -16.90
CA VAL A 624 -12.59 -9.81 -15.63
C VAL A 624 -12.83 -8.40 -15.10
N LYS A 625 -11.94 -7.44 -15.40
CA LYS A 625 -12.07 -6.03 -15.00
C LYS A 625 -12.61 -5.19 -16.16
N THR A 626 -13.44 -4.21 -15.84
CA THR A 626 -14.03 -3.28 -16.81
C THR A 626 -13.56 -1.86 -16.54
N GLY A 627 -13.33 -1.08 -17.59
CA GLY A 627 -12.89 0.30 -17.50
C GLY A 627 -11.51 0.51 -18.12
N LEU A 628 -10.89 1.65 -17.84
CA LEU A 628 -9.52 1.91 -18.26
C LEU A 628 -8.55 1.11 -17.39
N PHE A 629 -7.52 0.50 -18.01
CA PHE A 629 -6.55 -0.34 -17.31
C PHE A 629 -5.87 0.38 -16.14
N ALA A 630 -5.50 1.65 -16.34
CA ALA A 630 -4.92 2.52 -15.30
C ALA A 630 -5.82 2.72 -14.08
N GLU A 631 -7.15 2.65 -14.25
CA GLU A 631 -8.10 2.86 -13.13
C GLU A 631 -8.26 1.63 -12.24
N HIS A 632 -8.09 0.42 -12.79
CA HIS A 632 -8.39 -0.82 -12.07
C HIS A 632 -7.17 -1.71 -11.80
N SER A 633 -6.05 -1.43 -12.47
CA SER A 633 -4.78 -2.17 -12.38
C SER A 633 -3.60 -1.18 -12.33
N ASN A 634 -3.68 -0.21 -11.42
CA ASN A 634 -2.77 0.93 -11.36
C ASN A 634 -1.30 0.53 -11.18
N GLN A 635 -0.98 -0.50 -10.38
CA GLN A 635 0.40 -0.97 -10.22
C GLN A 635 0.99 -1.51 -11.53
N LEU A 636 0.21 -2.33 -12.24
CA LEU A 636 0.61 -2.89 -13.53
C LEU A 636 0.70 -1.81 -14.60
N TRP A 637 -0.22 -0.82 -14.59
CA TRP A 637 -0.08 0.34 -15.45
C TRP A 637 1.22 1.07 -15.12
N GLY A 638 1.50 1.27 -13.81
CA GLY A 638 2.73 1.79 -13.22
C GLY A 638 4.01 1.35 -13.90
N ILE A 639 4.19 0.03 -13.92
CA ILE A 639 5.40 -0.61 -14.42
C ILE A 639 5.47 -0.67 -15.95
N SER A 640 4.41 -0.31 -16.67
CA SER A 640 4.39 -0.34 -18.15
C SER A 640 5.31 0.69 -18.79
N ASP A 641 5.58 1.79 -18.09
CA ASP A 641 6.43 2.91 -18.54
C ASP A 641 7.91 2.71 -18.23
N LEU A 642 8.24 1.61 -17.54
CA LEU A 642 9.63 1.20 -17.35
C LEU A 642 10.20 0.71 -18.67
N ALA A 643 11.42 1.15 -18.99
CA ALA A 643 12.03 0.89 -20.29
C ALA A 643 12.44 -0.58 -20.52
N ASP A 644 12.54 -1.40 -19.47
CA ASP A 644 13.18 -2.70 -19.56
C ASP A 644 12.60 -3.76 -18.61
N TRP A 645 12.46 -4.98 -19.12
CA TRP A 645 11.90 -6.12 -18.39
C TRP A 645 12.76 -6.61 -17.24
N SER A 646 14.08 -6.44 -17.28
CA SER A 646 14.97 -6.81 -16.15
C SER A 646 14.74 -5.91 -14.93
N ARG A 647 14.47 -4.61 -15.17
CA ARG A 647 14.08 -3.66 -14.12
C ARG A 647 12.73 -4.02 -13.52
N ILE A 648 11.75 -4.35 -14.36
CA ILE A 648 10.44 -4.82 -13.92
C ILE A 648 10.59 -6.08 -13.08
N ASN A 649 11.32 -7.08 -13.56
CA ASN A 649 11.53 -8.34 -12.85
C ASN A 649 12.16 -8.13 -11.47
N SER A 650 13.25 -7.36 -11.41
CA SER A 650 13.92 -7.03 -10.15
C SER A 650 13.01 -6.24 -9.19
N GLY A 651 12.21 -5.31 -9.72
CA GLY A 651 11.22 -4.55 -8.96
C GLY A 651 10.12 -5.44 -8.39
N LEU A 652 9.60 -6.38 -9.20
CA LEU A 652 8.58 -7.34 -8.80
C LEU A 652 9.10 -8.31 -7.74
N VAL A 653 10.36 -8.78 -7.82
CA VAL A 653 10.98 -9.59 -6.77
C VAL A 653 11.04 -8.82 -5.45
N LYS A 654 11.45 -7.55 -5.46
CA LYS A 654 11.48 -6.70 -4.26
C LYS A 654 10.08 -6.48 -3.69
N MET A 655 9.11 -6.19 -4.56
CA MET A 655 7.71 -6.02 -4.17
C MET A 655 7.15 -7.31 -3.58
N TYR A 656 7.47 -8.48 -4.13
CA TYR A 656 7.02 -9.76 -3.59
C TYR A 656 7.55 -10.02 -2.18
N LYS A 657 8.82 -9.70 -1.91
CA LYS A 657 9.39 -9.77 -0.56
C LYS A 657 8.62 -8.88 0.41
N ALA A 658 8.29 -7.65 0.04
CA ALA A 658 7.61 -6.69 0.92
C ALA A 658 6.10 -6.96 1.07
N GLU A 659 5.43 -7.25 -0.04
CA GLU A 659 3.96 -7.26 -0.16
C GLU A 659 3.33 -8.66 -0.05
N VAL A 660 4.15 -9.72 -0.09
CA VAL A 660 3.68 -11.09 0.14
C VAL A 660 4.45 -11.72 1.30
N LEU A 661 5.77 -11.82 1.20
CA LEU A 661 6.57 -12.52 2.22
C LEU A 661 6.73 -11.74 3.52
N GLY A 662 6.68 -10.41 3.47
CA GLY A 662 6.78 -9.50 4.62
C GLY A 662 5.41 -9.10 5.21
N LYS A 663 4.30 -9.67 4.72
CA LYS A 663 2.96 -9.37 5.22
C LYS A 663 2.45 -10.51 6.11
N PHE A 664 2.36 -10.24 7.41
CA PHE A 664 1.76 -11.15 8.38
C PHE A 664 0.39 -11.69 7.95
N PRO A 665 -0.57 -10.88 7.41
CA PRO A 665 -1.86 -11.38 6.99
C PRO A 665 -1.81 -12.50 5.95
N VAL A 666 -0.75 -12.56 5.14
CA VAL A 666 -0.49 -13.60 4.14
C VAL A 666 0.21 -14.79 4.80
N VAL A 667 1.33 -14.55 5.48
CA VAL A 667 2.22 -15.60 5.99
C VAL A 667 1.60 -16.40 7.15
N GLN A 668 0.70 -15.81 7.95
CA GLN A 668 0.00 -16.51 9.04
C GLN A 668 -0.84 -17.72 8.58
N HIS A 669 -1.09 -17.85 7.27
CA HIS A 669 -1.83 -18.95 6.69
C HIS A 669 -0.95 -20.05 6.11
N ILE A 670 0.37 -19.83 6.04
CA ILE A 670 1.34 -20.79 5.52
C ILE A 670 1.59 -21.90 6.56
N LEU A 671 1.76 -23.13 6.05
CA LEU A 671 2.08 -24.31 6.84
C LEU A 671 3.58 -24.58 6.81
N PHE A 672 4.11 -25.08 7.94
CA PHE A 672 5.53 -25.40 8.11
C PHE A 672 5.68 -26.83 8.56
N GLY A 673 6.46 -27.61 7.82
CA GLY A 673 6.76 -29.01 8.10
C GLY A 673 8.26 -29.26 8.25
N SER A 674 8.69 -30.49 7.98
CA SER A 674 10.10 -30.87 8.06
C SER A 674 10.88 -30.46 6.81
N LEU A 675 10.22 -30.36 5.65
CA LEU A 675 10.84 -29.95 4.39
C LEU A 675 11.03 -28.43 4.30
N LEU A 676 10.14 -27.67 4.92
CA LEU A 676 10.18 -26.21 4.99
C LEU A 676 9.99 -25.79 6.46
N PRO A 677 11.03 -25.94 7.31
CA PRO A 677 10.91 -25.70 8.74
C PRO A 677 11.00 -24.20 9.08
N LEU A 678 10.14 -23.76 10.02
CA LEU A 678 10.27 -22.44 10.66
C LEU A 678 11.39 -22.47 11.72
N LYS A 679 12.61 -22.71 11.26
CA LYS A 679 13.82 -22.78 12.08
C LYS A 679 14.80 -21.73 11.58
N LEU A 680 15.44 -20.98 12.48
CA LEU A 680 16.42 -19.97 12.10
C LEU A 680 17.54 -20.58 11.25
N ALA A 681 17.83 -19.94 10.11
CA ALA A 681 18.94 -20.32 9.27
C ALA A 681 20.26 -20.09 10.00
N GLN A 682 21.21 -21.02 9.87
CA GLN A 682 22.51 -20.89 10.52
C GLN A 682 23.30 -19.70 9.92
N PRO A 683 24.03 -18.92 10.75
CA PRO A 683 24.72 -17.68 10.33
C PRO A 683 25.85 -17.87 9.31
N ASN A 684 26.10 -19.08 8.82
CA ASN A 684 27.04 -19.41 7.74
C ASN A 684 26.36 -19.79 6.41
N ALA A 685 25.04 -19.70 6.31
CA ALA A 685 24.32 -19.72 5.03
C ALA A 685 24.25 -18.29 4.46
N ASN A 686 25.39 -17.60 4.40
CA ASN A 686 25.46 -16.33 3.69
C ASN A 686 25.45 -16.63 2.19
N LEU A 687 24.32 -16.28 1.58
CA LEU A 687 24.18 -16.00 0.16
C LEU A 687 25.26 -14.98 -0.23
N HIS A 688 26.32 -15.47 -0.87
CA HIS A 688 27.21 -14.69 -1.74
C HIS A 688 26.77 -14.91 -3.18
#